data_AF-A0A077YZZ1-F1
#
_entry.id   AF-A0A077YZZ1-F1
#
_cell.length_a   1.000
_cell.length_b   1.000
_cell.length_c   1.000
_cell.angle_alpha   90.00
_cell.angle_beta   90.00
_cell.angle_gamma   90.00
#
_symmetry.space_group_name_H-M   'P 1'
#
loop_
_entity.id
_entity.type
_entity.pdbx_description
1 polymer ?
#
loop_
_entity_poly.entity_id
_entity_poly.type
_entity_poly.pdbx_seq_one_letter_code
_entity_poly.pdbx_strand_id
1 'polypeptide(L)'
;MAETVLMNLLRGDLHRLHRCTRPISGETDGLPRCKPLYRAFQKEIVLYARFNKLDYFATDCLYASSSYRAHLRDFVKRLELIRPVAILDIIASGQQLATMSSLGRPLFRTFCHQCGSVSSNSLCHACALLEGLHRLSIPLQGDRRFLSTPGDTDLVAIEEICLCDFEGRDCTKSAIMKNRSPYCAIHANPFISPSVSTHLIKVPNVIVMVGLPARGKTYIAKKLCRYLNWTGIVTKVFNLGDYRRLYFKEHSSFSDFFDTKNADTISVRQQCADLALADVCRYLEEDTGHVAIFDATNSTRHRRSFLRSCLVDQHMFRLLFVESVCDDPTIVDTNIQDVKVNSPDYKDIADKEMAKNDFLKRIEHYRKEYQPLDPSVDSDLSFIKIYDVGKRFLVQNIVGHVQSRIVYFLMNIHILPRSIFLTRHGESEFNRMGRLGGDSPLSQRGLLYAKRLSDYFQGEQVPDLRVWSSQKIRAVQTAFLLGPCATYIEHWKALDEIDAGICEGLTYAEVLERYPEQFHLRDQDKFHYRYPSGESYEDLVARVEPVIMELERQENVLVVAHQAVLRCLLAYFLDKDWKEMPYLRVPLHTVVKLTPVAYGCKMDLIKFDVEAVDTHRDRPNVCIPTSQNNGGLAEKL
;
A
#
# COMPACT_ATOMS: atom_id res chain seq x y z
N MET A 1 24.96 -11.64 7.30
CA MET A 1 25.82 -12.47 8.18
C MET A 1 25.13 -12.93 9.45
N ALA A 2 24.50 -12.04 10.23
CA ALA A 2 23.79 -12.38 11.47
C ALA A 2 22.81 -13.57 11.30
N GLU A 3 22.00 -13.57 10.23
CA GLU A 3 21.12 -14.71 9.89
C GLU A 3 21.87 -16.05 9.83
N THR A 4 23.07 -16.06 9.24
CA THR A 4 23.86 -17.30 9.07
C THR A 4 24.49 -17.75 10.38
N VAL A 5 24.89 -16.80 11.24
CA VAL A 5 25.37 -17.11 12.60
C VAL A 5 24.25 -17.76 13.39
N LEU A 6 23.07 -17.13 13.45
CA LEU A 6 21.91 -17.68 14.15
C LEU A 6 21.48 -19.03 13.58
N MET A 7 21.43 -19.18 12.26
CA MET A 7 21.06 -20.44 11.61
C MET A 7 22.01 -21.58 11.98
N ASN A 8 23.33 -21.35 12.02
CA ASN A 8 24.29 -22.38 12.39
C ASN A 8 24.27 -22.66 13.90
N LEU A 9 24.03 -21.63 14.72
CA LEU A 9 23.86 -21.77 16.15
C LEU A 9 22.65 -22.63 16.49
N LEU A 10 21.49 -22.34 15.91
CA LEU A 10 20.25 -23.10 16.12
C LEU A 10 20.33 -24.54 15.60
N ARG A 11 21.15 -24.80 14.57
CA ARG A 11 21.42 -26.15 14.06
C ARG A 11 22.46 -26.92 14.86
N GLY A 12 23.13 -26.29 15.84
CA GLY A 12 24.28 -26.89 16.52
C GLY A 12 25.49 -27.14 15.62
N ASP A 13 25.55 -26.55 14.43
CA ASP A 13 26.64 -26.75 13.46
C ASP A 13 27.82 -25.81 13.78
N LEU A 14 28.53 -26.12 14.86
CA LEU A 14 29.68 -25.35 15.34
C LEU A 14 30.82 -25.29 14.32
N HIS A 15 31.00 -26.35 13.53
CA HIS A 15 32.00 -26.38 12.46
C HIS A 15 31.70 -25.34 11.36
N ARG A 16 30.44 -25.22 10.96
CA ARG A 16 30.03 -24.20 9.99
C ARG A 16 29.98 -22.82 10.62
N LEU A 17 29.65 -22.71 11.91
CA LEU A 17 29.75 -21.45 12.66
C LEU A 17 31.18 -20.91 12.60
N HIS A 18 32.19 -21.74 12.87
CA HIS A 18 33.60 -21.37 12.81
C HIS A 18 34.05 -20.86 11.43
N ARG A 19 33.65 -21.55 10.35
CA ARG A 19 33.98 -21.13 8.98
C ARG A 19 33.20 -19.89 8.52
N CYS A 20 31.97 -19.72 8.99
CA CYS A 20 31.10 -18.66 8.47
C CYS A 20 31.49 -17.29 9.04
N THR A 21 32.03 -17.21 10.26
CA THR A 21 32.36 -15.96 10.95
C THR A 21 33.72 -15.35 10.55
N ARG A 22 34.56 -16.09 9.84
CA ARG A 22 35.83 -15.58 9.29
C ARG A 22 35.62 -14.77 7.99
N PRO A 23 36.36 -13.65 7.81
CA PRO A 23 36.36 -12.89 6.55
C PRO A 23 36.86 -13.71 5.37
N ILE A 24 37.89 -14.54 5.59
CA ILE A 24 38.44 -15.47 4.61
C ILE A 24 38.34 -16.89 5.18
N SER A 25 37.93 -17.83 4.35
CA SER A 25 37.79 -19.25 4.71
C SER A 25 38.29 -20.15 3.59
N GLY A 26 38.88 -21.31 3.93
CA GLY A 26 39.38 -22.27 2.94
C GLY A 26 40.81 -22.02 2.43
N GLU A 27 41.65 -21.32 3.20
CA GLU A 27 43.04 -20.99 2.84
C GLU A 27 43.95 -22.23 2.69
N THR A 28 43.66 -23.32 3.40
CA THR A 28 44.49 -24.55 3.38
C THR A 28 44.00 -25.60 2.36
N ASP A 29 42.75 -25.50 1.88
CA ASP A 29 42.05 -26.64 1.27
C ASP A 29 41.48 -26.31 -0.14
N GLY A 30 42.19 -25.52 -0.95
CA GLY A 30 41.86 -25.25 -2.36
C GLY A 30 41.52 -23.79 -2.67
N LEU A 31 40.24 -23.49 -2.93
CA LEU A 31 39.79 -22.14 -3.35
C LEU A 31 39.31 -21.31 -2.13
N PRO A 32 40.00 -20.20 -1.79
CA PRO A 32 39.60 -19.35 -0.67
C PRO A 32 38.27 -18.63 -0.96
N ARG A 33 37.37 -18.60 0.02
CA ARG A 33 36.15 -17.79 0.01
C ARG A 33 36.38 -16.52 0.82
N CYS A 34 36.37 -15.38 0.15
CA CYS A 34 36.46 -14.05 0.77
C CYS A 34 35.07 -13.44 0.96
N LYS A 35 34.84 -12.81 2.12
CA LYS A 35 33.61 -12.10 2.49
C LYS A 35 33.97 -10.67 2.91
N PRO A 36 34.40 -9.80 1.97
CA PRO A 36 34.92 -8.48 2.32
C PRO A 36 33.86 -7.57 2.96
N LEU A 37 32.59 -7.74 2.59
CA LEU A 37 31.47 -6.90 3.04
C LEU A 37 30.66 -7.52 4.18
N TYR A 38 31.22 -8.48 4.92
CA TYR A 38 30.46 -9.26 5.91
C TYR A 38 29.95 -8.44 7.11
N ARG A 39 30.52 -7.26 7.36
CA ARG A 39 30.08 -6.26 8.36
C ARG A 39 29.23 -5.12 7.77
N ALA A 40 29.00 -5.10 6.46
CA ALA A 40 28.17 -4.09 5.81
C ALA A 40 26.70 -4.53 5.78
N PHE A 41 25.77 -3.57 5.85
CA PHE A 41 24.35 -3.88 5.71
C PHE A 41 24.00 -4.22 4.27
N GLN A 42 23.09 -5.18 4.06
CA GLN A 42 22.67 -5.59 2.72
C GLN A 42 22.16 -4.40 1.88
N LYS A 43 21.41 -3.47 2.51
CA LYS A 43 20.91 -2.26 1.86
C LYS A 43 22.03 -1.36 1.31
N GLU A 44 23.14 -1.25 2.03
CA GLU A 44 24.30 -0.42 1.63
C GLU A 44 25.06 -1.09 0.49
N ILE A 45 25.19 -2.42 0.53
CA ILE A 45 25.81 -3.20 -0.55
C ILE A 45 25.02 -3.03 -1.84
N VAL A 46 23.70 -3.16 -1.79
CA VAL A 46 22.82 -2.98 -2.97
C VAL A 46 22.87 -1.54 -3.49
N LEU A 47 22.85 -0.55 -2.59
CA LEU A 47 22.97 0.86 -2.97
C LEU A 47 24.32 1.15 -3.63
N TYR A 48 25.41 0.63 -3.08
CA TYR A 48 26.75 0.76 -3.64
C TYR A 48 26.86 0.09 -5.01
N ALA A 49 26.31 -1.12 -5.17
CA ALA A 49 26.28 -1.83 -6.45
C ALA A 49 25.51 -1.03 -7.49
N ARG A 50 24.34 -0.48 -7.12
CA ARG A 50 23.53 0.38 -7.99
C ARG A 50 24.27 1.65 -8.38
N PHE A 51 24.91 2.33 -7.42
CA PHE A 51 25.67 3.56 -7.65
C PHE A 51 26.83 3.35 -8.64
N ASN A 52 27.56 2.25 -8.49
CA ASN A 52 28.68 1.88 -9.37
C ASN A 52 28.24 1.12 -10.63
N LYS A 53 26.93 0.95 -10.87
CA LYS A 53 26.37 0.19 -12.00
C LYS A 53 26.94 -1.23 -12.11
N LEU A 54 27.16 -1.89 -10.98
CA LEU A 54 27.56 -3.29 -10.94
C LEU A 54 26.36 -4.19 -11.27
N ASP A 55 26.61 -5.36 -11.85
CA ASP A 55 25.57 -6.36 -12.07
C ASP A 55 25.15 -7.00 -10.74
N TYR A 56 23.85 -6.96 -10.44
CA TYR A 56 23.26 -7.63 -9.28
C TYR A 56 21.83 -8.10 -9.59
N PHE A 57 21.43 -9.20 -8.95
CA PHE A 57 20.05 -9.70 -9.02
C PHE A 57 19.18 -8.97 -7.99
N ALA A 58 18.09 -8.35 -8.46
CA ALA A 58 17.12 -7.63 -7.63
C ALA A 58 15.79 -8.38 -7.47
N THR A 59 15.59 -9.48 -8.21
CA THR A 59 14.36 -10.28 -8.15
C THR A 59 14.37 -11.16 -6.90
N ASP A 60 13.37 -11.00 -6.04
CA ASP A 60 13.18 -11.89 -4.91
C ASP A 60 12.70 -13.26 -5.38
N CYS A 61 13.17 -14.32 -4.73
CA CYS A 61 12.66 -15.67 -4.94
C CYS A 61 11.25 -15.79 -4.34
N LEU A 62 10.29 -16.29 -5.12
CA LEU A 62 8.90 -16.51 -4.68
C LEU A 62 8.79 -17.42 -3.44
N TYR A 63 9.74 -18.35 -3.29
CA TYR A 63 9.82 -19.27 -2.16
C TYR A 63 10.66 -18.74 -0.99
N ALA A 64 11.21 -17.53 -1.07
CA ALA A 64 12.09 -17.00 -0.05
C ALA A 64 11.35 -16.81 1.29
N SER A 65 10.09 -16.39 1.25
CA SER A 65 9.26 -16.07 2.43
C SER A 65 8.95 -17.30 3.30
N SER A 66 8.77 -18.47 2.70
CA SER A 66 8.48 -19.73 3.40
C SER A 66 9.74 -20.49 3.85
N SER A 67 10.93 -19.94 3.61
CA SER A 67 12.17 -20.61 3.98
C SER A 67 12.47 -20.48 5.48
N TYR A 68 13.10 -21.50 6.09
CA TYR A 68 13.62 -21.42 7.47
C TYR A 68 14.46 -20.15 7.73
N ARG A 69 15.19 -19.70 6.71
CA ARG A 69 16.01 -18.47 6.78
C ARG A 69 15.17 -17.20 6.86
N ALA A 70 13.96 -17.17 6.30
CA ALA A 70 13.08 -16.00 6.40
C ALA A 70 12.65 -15.73 7.84
N HIS A 71 12.28 -16.76 8.61
CA HIS A 71 11.96 -16.60 10.03
C HIS A 71 13.11 -15.96 10.82
N LEU A 72 14.34 -16.39 10.56
CA LEU A 72 15.54 -15.80 11.15
C LEU A 72 15.79 -14.36 10.68
N ARG A 73 15.55 -14.07 9.39
CA ARG A 73 15.65 -12.71 8.86
C ARG A 73 14.66 -11.78 9.53
N ASP A 74 13.43 -12.21 9.73
CA ASP A 74 12.38 -11.41 10.36
C ASP A 74 12.65 -11.22 11.86
N PHE A 75 13.17 -12.24 12.53
CA PHE A 75 13.69 -12.10 13.90
C PHE A 75 14.83 -11.07 13.98
N VAL A 76 15.85 -11.18 13.12
CA VAL A 76 16.97 -10.22 13.08
C VAL A 76 16.49 -8.81 12.77
N LYS A 77 15.52 -8.65 11.86
CA LYS A 77 14.89 -7.36 11.55
C LYS A 77 14.14 -6.78 12.74
N ARG A 78 13.41 -7.61 13.51
CA ARG A 78 12.75 -7.18 14.75
C ARG A 78 13.76 -6.75 15.81
N LEU A 79 14.86 -7.49 15.97
CA LEU A 79 15.96 -7.09 16.85
C LEU A 79 16.62 -5.78 16.39
N GLU A 80 16.85 -5.59 15.10
CA GLU A 80 17.43 -4.36 14.54
C GLU A 80 16.56 -3.13 14.84
N LEU A 81 15.23 -3.27 14.80
CA LEU A 81 14.31 -2.19 15.13
C LEU A 81 14.41 -1.76 16.60
N ILE A 82 14.68 -2.70 17.50
CA ILE A 82 14.85 -2.43 18.94
C ILE A 82 16.25 -1.87 19.20
N ARG A 83 17.28 -2.49 18.60
CA ARG A 83 18.70 -2.13 18.75
C ARG A 83 19.45 -2.42 17.44
N PRO A 84 19.80 -1.40 16.63
CA PRO A 84 20.50 -1.60 15.37
C PRO A 84 21.84 -2.35 15.50
N VAL A 85 22.54 -2.15 16.62
CA VAL A 85 23.83 -2.80 16.92
C VAL A 85 23.69 -4.31 17.11
N ALA A 86 22.48 -4.83 17.39
CA ALA A 86 22.25 -6.25 17.62
C ALA A 86 22.74 -7.13 16.46
N ILE A 87 22.68 -6.65 15.21
CA ILE A 87 23.20 -7.37 14.05
C ILE A 87 24.72 -7.58 14.16
N LEU A 88 25.45 -6.54 14.56
CA LEU A 88 26.90 -6.60 14.75
C LEU A 88 27.25 -7.43 15.99
N ASP A 89 26.48 -7.30 17.06
CA ASP A 89 26.64 -8.08 18.29
C ASP A 89 26.48 -9.57 17.99
N ILE A 90 25.47 -9.99 17.21
CA ILE A 90 25.31 -11.38 16.77
C ILE A 90 26.55 -11.87 16.01
N ILE A 91 27.08 -11.07 15.09
CA ILE A 91 28.28 -11.43 14.31
C ILE A 91 29.49 -11.58 15.23
N ALA A 92 29.69 -10.65 16.17
CA ALA A 92 30.77 -10.69 17.15
C ALA A 92 30.65 -11.91 18.09
N SER A 93 29.45 -12.21 18.58
CA SER A 93 29.18 -13.41 19.38
C SER A 93 29.51 -14.68 18.61
N GLY A 94 29.14 -14.75 17.32
CA GLY A 94 29.53 -15.87 16.46
C GLY A 94 31.05 -16.03 16.33
N GLN A 95 31.80 -14.91 16.27
CA GLN A 95 33.27 -14.93 16.21
C GLN A 95 33.89 -15.42 17.53
N GLN A 96 33.36 -14.99 18.67
CA GLN A 96 33.81 -15.43 19.99
C GLN A 96 33.56 -16.93 20.18
N LEU A 97 32.34 -17.40 19.88
CA LEU A 97 31.98 -18.83 19.95
C LEU A 97 32.87 -19.69 19.04
N ALA A 98 33.16 -19.20 17.83
CA ALA A 98 34.06 -19.88 16.91
C ALA A 98 35.48 -20.04 17.47
N THR A 99 35.96 -19.10 18.30
CA THR A 99 37.31 -19.14 18.89
C THR A 99 37.37 -20.12 20.07
N MET A 100 36.25 -20.35 20.77
CA MET A 100 36.18 -21.28 21.90
C MET A 100 36.14 -22.76 21.48
N SER A 101 35.67 -23.07 20.27
CA SER A 101 35.60 -24.45 19.80
C SER A 101 36.97 -24.94 19.31
N SER A 102 37.60 -25.90 20.01
CA SER A 102 38.77 -26.66 19.52
C SER A 102 38.42 -27.67 18.41
N LEU A 103 37.15 -27.70 17.98
CA LEU A 103 36.58 -28.59 16.96
C LEU A 103 36.89 -28.10 15.53
N GLY A 104 38.17 -27.99 15.20
CA GLY A 104 38.64 -27.84 13.83
C GLY A 104 39.05 -29.18 13.26
N ARG A 105 38.16 -30.18 13.13
CA ARG A 105 38.51 -31.32 12.26
C ARG A 105 38.57 -30.77 10.82
N PRO A 106 39.71 -30.87 10.11
CA PRO A 106 39.70 -30.61 8.69
C PRO A 106 38.72 -31.60 8.06
N LEU A 107 37.69 -31.08 7.39
CA LEU A 107 36.92 -31.91 6.46
C LEU A 107 37.91 -32.29 5.37
N PHE A 108 38.38 -33.55 5.36
CA PHE A 108 39.11 -34.07 4.22
C PHE A 108 38.24 -33.83 2.99
N ARG A 109 38.65 -32.89 2.14
CA ARG A 109 37.96 -32.64 0.88
C ARG A 109 38.24 -33.85 -0.01
N THR A 110 37.19 -34.54 -0.38
CA THR A 110 37.23 -35.62 -1.36
C THR A 110 36.88 -35.08 -2.74
N PHE A 111 37.23 -35.81 -3.78
CA PHE A 111 36.67 -35.57 -5.11
C PHE A 111 35.33 -36.30 -5.21
N CYS A 112 34.34 -35.66 -5.83
CA CYS A 112 33.10 -36.31 -6.18
C CYS A 112 33.42 -37.50 -7.09
N HIS A 113 33.01 -38.71 -6.71
CA HIS A 113 33.29 -39.90 -7.53
C HIS A 113 32.58 -39.87 -8.90
N GLN A 114 31.49 -39.10 -9.06
CA GLN A 114 30.74 -39.00 -10.30
C GLN A 114 31.28 -37.92 -11.26
N CYS A 115 31.63 -36.73 -10.77
CA CYS A 115 32.05 -35.61 -11.63
C CYS A 115 33.50 -35.14 -11.40
N GLY A 116 34.23 -35.74 -10.47
CA GLY A 116 35.60 -35.37 -10.14
C GLY A 116 35.77 -34.00 -9.49
N SER A 117 34.68 -33.26 -9.25
CA SER A 117 34.75 -31.93 -8.63
C SER A 117 35.00 -32.01 -7.13
N VAL A 118 35.69 -31.01 -6.57
CA VAL A 118 35.95 -30.92 -5.13
C VAL A 118 34.64 -30.90 -4.35
N SER A 119 34.51 -31.79 -3.37
CA SER A 119 33.30 -31.94 -2.55
C SER A 119 33.65 -32.23 -1.09
N SER A 120 32.76 -31.85 -0.17
CA SER A 120 32.85 -32.29 1.24
C SER A 120 32.29 -33.70 1.47
N ASN A 121 31.58 -34.24 0.48
CA ASN A 121 30.95 -35.56 0.49
C ASN A 121 31.51 -36.39 -0.69
N SER A 122 31.38 -37.71 -0.64
CA SER A 122 31.74 -38.61 -1.74
C SER A 122 30.99 -38.30 -3.05
N LEU A 123 29.76 -37.82 -2.96
CA LEU A 123 28.93 -37.31 -4.05
C LEU A 123 28.66 -35.82 -3.82
N CYS A 124 28.93 -34.94 -4.80
CA CYS A 124 28.69 -33.51 -4.62
C CYS A 124 27.19 -33.20 -4.62
N HIS A 125 26.78 -32.09 -3.97
CA HIS A 125 25.37 -31.71 -3.89
C HIS A 125 24.69 -31.53 -5.25
N ALA A 126 25.43 -31.07 -6.28
CA ALA A 126 24.88 -30.94 -7.62
C ALA A 126 24.57 -32.32 -8.24
N CYS A 127 25.50 -33.26 -8.14
CA CYS A 127 25.30 -34.65 -8.57
C CYS A 127 24.18 -35.33 -7.78
N ALA A 128 24.15 -35.18 -6.45
CA ALA A 128 23.09 -35.71 -5.60
C ALA A 128 21.71 -35.12 -5.95
N LEU A 129 21.66 -33.83 -6.30
CA LEU A 129 20.43 -33.17 -6.74
C LEU A 129 20.00 -33.63 -8.14
N LEU A 130 20.93 -33.84 -9.07
CA LEU A 130 20.65 -34.42 -10.38
C LEU A 130 20.16 -35.87 -10.25
N GLU A 131 20.76 -36.68 -9.39
CA GLU A 131 20.26 -38.01 -9.06
C GLU A 131 18.85 -37.95 -8.45
N GLY A 132 18.63 -37.03 -7.51
CA GLY A 132 17.31 -36.78 -6.92
C GLY A 132 16.27 -36.38 -7.97
N LEU A 133 16.62 -35.47 -8.89
CA LEU A 133 15.76 -35.06 -10.00
C LEU A 133 15.50 -36.22 -10.96
N HIS A 134 16.52 -37.02 -11.30
CA HIS A 134 16.35 -38.21 -12.14
C HIS A 134 15.39 -39.22 -11.48
N ARG A 135 15.47 -39.40 -10.15
CA ARG A 135 14.52 -40.23 -9.37
C ARG A 135 13.13 -39.62 -9.29
N LEU A 136 13.03 -38.29 -9.22
CA LEU A 136 11.78 -37.52 -9.17
C LEU A 136 11.12 -37.31 -10.53
N SER A 137 11.69 -37.81 -11.63
CA SER A 137 11.14 -37.66 -13.00
C SER A 137 9.80 -38.39 -13.15
N ILE A 138 8.75 -37.87 -12.52
CA ILE A 138 7.40 -37.88 -13.04
C ILE A 138 7.53 -37.24 -14.43
N PRO A 139 7.21 -37.94 -15.53
CA PRO A 139 7.39 -37.39 -16.86
C PRO A 139 6.54 -36.12 -16.97
N LEU A 140 7.21 -34.97 -17.08
CA LEU A 140 6.59 -33.74 -17.55
C LEU A 140 6.00 -34.10 -18.92
N GLN A 141 4.67 -34.28 -18.97
CA GLN A 141 3.94 -34.64 -20.17
C GLN A 141 4.13 -33.53 -21.21
N GLY A 142 5.14 -33.75 -22.04
CA GLY A 142 5.62 -32.92 -23.13
C GLY A 142 6.53 -33.77 -24.00
N ASP A 143 5.95 -34.84 -24.55
CA ASP A 143 6.43 -35.63 -25.69
C ASP A 143 7.67 -36.54 -25.52
N ARG A 144 7.35 -37.83 -25.39
CA ARG A 144 7.99 -39.04 -25.95
C ARG A 144 9.30 -39.62 -25.37
N ARG A 145 9.04 -40.74 -24.67
CA ARG A 145 9.49 -42.13 -24.98
C ARG A 145 10.74 -42.66 -24.26
N PHE A 146 10.45 -43.57 -23.32
CA PHE A 146 11.30 -44.58 -22.64
C PHE A 146 12.26 -44.01 -21.58
N LEU A 147 12.24 -44.42 -20.31
CA LEU A 147 12.43 -45.79 -19.80
C LEU A 147 11.79 -45.98 -18.42
N SER A 148 11.21 -47.17 -18.22
CA SER A 148 10.57 -47.70 -17.02
C SER A 148 11.56 -48.13 -15.91
N THR A 149 11.21 -47.93 -14.63
CA THR A 149 11.23 -48.96 -13.56
C THR A 149 10.42 -48.52 -12.31
N PRO A 150 9.71 -49.43 -11.59
CA PRO A 150 8.80 -49.11 -10.49
C PRO A 150 9.40 -49.30 -9.08
N GLY A 151 8.95 -48.47 -8.11
CA GLY A 151 9.06 -48.70 -6.67
C GLY A 151 10.02 -47.76 -5.93
N ASP A 152 9.48 -46.77 -5.21
CA ASP A 152 9.81 -46.49 -3.80
C ASP A 152 9.12 -45.21 -3.30
N THR A 153 8.20 -45.43 -2.35
CA THR A 153 7.53 -44.46 -1.49
C THR A 153 8.29 -44.33 -0.18
N ASP A 154 8.48 -43.10 0.32
CA ASP A 154 8.13 -42.69 1.69
C ASP A 154 8.91 -41.44 2.15
N LEU A 155 8.13 -40.40 2.44
CA LEU A 155 8.50 -39.14 3.05
C LEU A 155 8.18 -39.22 4.54
N VAL A 156 9.15 -38.92 5.42
CA VAL A 156 8.91 -38.79 6.86
C VAL A 156 9.40 -37.43 7.35
N ALA A 157 8.47 -36.69 7.94
CA ALA A 157 8.63 -35.42 8.62
C ALA A 157 9.09 -35.63 10.07
N ILE A 158 9.91 -34.72 10.60
CA ILE A 158 10.27 -34.69 12.02
C ILE A 158 10.14 -33.25 12.53
N GLU A 159 9.39 -33.16 13.61
CA GLU A 159 8.93 -31.99 14.35
C GLU A 159 9.98 -31.38 15.28
N GLU A 160 9.72 -30.11 15.60
CA GLU A 160 10.45 -29.23 16.48
C GLU A 160 10.17 -29.52 17.97
N ILE A 161 11.22 -29.44 18.80
CA ILE A 161 11.09 -29.33 20.25
C ILE A 161 11.78 -28.05 20.72
N CYS A 162 10.95 -27.21 21.33
CA CYS A 162 11.27 -26.08 22.17
C CYS A 162 11.81 -26.55 23.53
N LEU A 163 12.83 -25.88 24.07
CA LEU A 163 13.20 -25.97 25.47
C LEU A 163 13.69 -24.61 25.97
N CYS A 164 12.80 -23.99 26.74
CA CYS A 164 13.04 -23.31 28.02
C CYS A 164 14.18 -22.29 28.12
N ASP A 165 13.79 -21.07 28.49
CA ASP A 165 14.15 -20.48 29.78
C ASP A 165 15.48 -20.91 30.37
N PHE A 166 16.54 -20.11 30.22
CA PHE A 166 17.63 -20.08 31.21
C PHE A 166 18.30 -18.69 31.20
N GLU A 167 17.96 -17.90 32.22
CA GLU A 167 18.81 -16.92 32.92
C GLU A 167 19.25 -15.67 32.12
N GLY A 168 18.57 -14.53 32.27
CA GLY A 168 18.58 -13.79 33.53
C GLY A 168 19.97 -13.21 33.80
N ARG A 169 20.35 -12.13 33.10
CA ARG A 169 21.46 -11.25 33.51
C ARG A 169 21.38 -9.86 32.86
N ASP A 170 21.03 -8.90 33.70
CA ASP A 170 21.18 -7.46 33.48
C ASP A 170 22.65 -7.08 33.39
N CYS A 171 23.01 -6.22 32.44
CA CYS A 171 24.15 -5.34 32.65
C CYS A 171 23.98 -3.99 31.96
N THR A 172 24.35 -2.98 32.72
CA THR A 172 23.90 -1.60 32.69
C THR A 172 24.88 -0.67 31.98
N LYS A 173 24.31 0.38 31.38
CA LYS A 173 24.82 1.76 31.23
C LYS A 173 26.18 2.00 30.54
N SER A 174 26.12 2.73 29.41
CA SER A 174 26.71 4.08 29.21
C SER A 174 26.57 4.44 27.72
N ALA A 175 25.63 5.29 27.31
CA ALA A 175 25.75 6.74 27.18
C ALA A 175 26.89 7.21 26.24
N ILE A 176 26.49 7.99 25.23
CA ILE A 176 27.27 8.80 24.27
C ILE A 176 27.48 8.15 22.89
N MET A 177 26.41 8.17 22.07
CA MET A 177 26.48 8.57 20.65
C MET A 177 25.17 9.29 20.29
N LYS A 178 25.02 10.52 20.78
CA LYS A 178 24.03 11.47 20.28
C LYS A 178 24.61 12.17 19.05
N ASN A 179 23.74 12.39 18.06
CA ASN A 179 23.90 13.29 16.92
C ASN A 179 24.73 12.77 15.74
N ARG A 180 24.14 11.83 15.01
CA ARG A 180 23.96 11.93 13.55
C ARG A 180 22.75 11.08 13.17
N SER A 181 21.64 11.72 12.80
CA SER A 181 20.49 11.01 12.22
C SER A 181 20.93 10.41 10.89
N PRO A 182 20.92 9.07 10.71
CA PRO A 182 21.27 8.45 9.44
C PRO A 182 20.12 8.50 8.41
N TYR A 183 19.10 9.32 8.61
CA TYR A 183 17.90 9.35 7.78
C TYR A 183 17.86 10.44 6.70
N CYS A 184 18.94 11.20 6.51
CA CYS A 184 19.00 12.18 5.42
C CYS A 184 19.56 11.53 4.15
N ALA A 185 18.68 10.89 3.37
CA ALA A 185 18.75 10.66 1.91
C ALA A 185 18.03 9.37 1.48
N ILE A 186 16.78 9.16 1.91
CA ILE A 186 15.86 8.36 1.10
C ILE A 186 15.20 9.36 0.17
N HIS A 187 15.73 9.49 -1.05
CA HIS A 187 14.89 9.94 -2.15
C HIS A 187 13.71 8.95 -2.18
N ALA A 188 12.53 9.40 -1.74
CA ALA A 188 11.31 8.64 -1.86
C ALA A 188 11.20 8.24 -3.32
N ASN A 189 11.47 6.97 -3.64
CA ASN A 189 11.14 6.43 -4.95
C ASN A 189 9.61 6.31 -4.93
N PRO A 190 8.86 7.16 -5.66
CA PRO A 190 7.40 7.20 -5.52
C PRO A 190 6.73 5.97 -6.15
N PHE A 191 7.47 5.13 -6.87
CA PHE A 191 6.94 4.00 -7.63
C PHE A 191 7.07 2.65 -6.88
N ILE A 192 6.65 2.60 -5.62
CA ILE A 192 6.51 1.31 -4.91
C ILE A 192 5.14 0.74 -5.25
N SER A 193 5.11 -0.40 -5.95
CA SER A 193 3.87 -1.14 -6.21
C SER A 193 3.07 -1.39 -4.92
N PRO A 194 1.72 -1.28 -4.93
CA PRO A 194 0.85 -1.64 -3.81
C PRO A 194 1.22 -2.94 -3.08
N SER A 195 1.52 -4.03 -3.78
CA SER A 195 1.99 -5.29 -3.20
C SER A 195 3.33 -5.18 -2.49
N VAL A 196 4.27 -4.40 -3.00
CA VAL A 196 5.52 -4.10 -2.27
C VAL A 196 5.24 -3.21 -1.06
N SER A 197 4.25 -2.32 -1.15
CA SER A 197 3.89 -1.43 -0.04
C SER A 197 3.39 -2.18 1.19
N THR A 198 2.59 -3.25 1.02
CA THR A 198 2.07 -4.06 2.13
C THR A 198 3.20 -4.80 2.85
N HIS A 199 4.17 -5.35 2.12
CA HIS A 199 5.37 -5.97 2.68
C HIS A 199 6.26 -5.01 3.49
N LEU A 200 6.11 -3.70 3.30
CA LEU A 200 6.80 -2.67 4.10
C LEU A 200 6.08 -2.35 5.41
N ILE A 201 4.81 -2.74 5.56
CA ILE A 201 4.01 -2.55 6.78
C ILE A 201 4.25 -3.73 7.72
N LYS A 202 5.34 -3.66 8.48
CA LYS A 202 5.70 -4.70 9.46
C LYS A 202 4.91 -4.66 10.76
N VAL A 203 4.31 -3.50 11.06
CA VAL A 203 3.56 -3.24 12.30
C VAL A 203 2.30 -2.47 11.89
N PRO A 204 1.10 -2.92 12.31
CA PRO A 204 -0.13 -2.19 12.07
C PRO A 204 -0.08 -0.76 12.63
N ASN A 205 -0.70 0.19 11.93
CA ASN A 205 -0.73 1.59 12.37
C ASN A 205 -2.13 1.97 12.88
N VAL A 206 -2.18 2.74 13.95
CA VAL A 206 -3.41 3.37 14.42
C VAL A 206 -3.27 4.88 14.30
N ILE A 207 -4.16 5.50 13.54
CA ILE A 207 -4.24 6.94 13.37
C ILE A 207 -5.37 7.45 14.27
N VAL A 208 -5.03 8.24 15.28
CA VAL A 208 -6.01 8.83 16.20
C VAL A 208 -6.28 10.26 15.79
N MET A 209 -7.51 10.56 15.37
CA MET A 209 -7.90 11.93 15.03
C MET A 209 -8.06 12.78 16.30
N VAL A 210 -7.62 14.04 16.27
CA VAL A 210 -7.70 14.97 17.41
C VAL A 210 -8.28 16.31 16.94
N GLY A 211 -9.04 16.98 17.82
CA GLY A 211 -9.52 18.34 17.61
C GLY A 211 -11.03 18.51 17.86
N LEU A 212 -11.46 19.76 17.95
CA LEU A 212 -12.85 20.11 18.26
C LEU A 212 -13.85 19.63 17.17
N PRO A 213 -15.15 19.50 17.48
CA PRO A 213 -16.18 19.22 16.47
C PRO A 213 -16.22 20.28 15.35
N ALA A 214 -16.73 19.90 14.18
CA ALA A 214 -16.77 20.74 12.96
C ALA A 214 -15.40 21.27 12.47
N ARG A 215 -14.30 20.59 12.80
CA ARG A 215 -12.93 20.89 12.30
C ARG A 215 -12.45 19.98 11.18
N GLY A 216 -13.35 19.36 10.41
CA GLY A 216 -12.95 18.52 9.26
C GLY A 216 -12.32 17.15 9.57
N LYS A 217 -12.21 16.72 10.84
CA LYS A 217 -11.59 15.42 11.20
C LYS A 217 -12.13 14.22 10.42
N THR A 218 -13.45 14.02 10.43
CA THR A 218 -14.10 12.91 9.71
C THR A 218 -13.88 12.99 8.20
N TYR A 219 -13.82 14.19 7.64
CA TYR A 219 -13.52 14.39 6.22
C TYR A 219 -12.08 13.96 5.90
N ILE A 220 -11.12 14.42 6.69
CA ILE A 220 -9.70 14.05 6.59
C ILE A 220 -9.54 12.53 6.74
N ALA A 221 -10.17 11.93 7.76
CA ALA A 221 -10.13 10.50 8.03
C ALA A 221 -10.65 9.67 6.84
N LYS A 222 -11.81 10.04 6.27
CA LYS A 222 -12.38 9.34 5.11
C LYS A 222 -11.52 9.48 3.85
N LYS A 223 -11.02 10.69 3.56
CA LYS A 223 -10.10 10.91 2.44
C LYS A 223 -8.82 10.10 2.58
N LEU A 224 -8.23 10.11 3.77
CA LEU A 224 -7.00 9.38 4.06
C LEU A 224 -7.22 7.86 3.95
N CYS A 225 -8.33 7.35 4.49
CA CYS A 225 -8.73 5.95 4.35
C CYS A 225 -8.86 5.53 2.88
N ARG A 226 -9.56 6.34 2.07
CA ARG A 226 -9.72 6.11 0.63
C ARG A 226 -8.38 6.08 -0.10
N TYR A 227 -7.52 7.06 0.15
CA TYR A 227 -6.18 7.09 -0.43
C TYR A 227 -5.33 5.86 -0.05
N LEU A 228 -5.28 5.52 1.24
CA LEU A 228 -4.51 4.37 1.69
C LEU A 228 -5.03 3.07 1.06
N ASN A 229 -6.35 2.84 1.05
CA ASN A 229 -6.94 1.67 0.37
C ASN A 229 -6.65 1.66 -1.14
N TRP A 230 -6.74 2.81 -1.81
CA TRP A 230 -6.45 2.93 -3.24
C TRP A 230 -4.98 2.60 -3.55
N THR A 231 -4.05 2.94 -2.65
CA THR A 231 -2.64 2.53 -2.75
C THR A 231 -2.38 1.07 -2.33
N GLY A 232 -3.40 0.32 -1.92
CA GLY A 232 -3.30 -1.08 -1.46
C GLY A 232 -3.07 -1.25 0.04
N ILE A 233 -3.00 -0.17 0.81
CA ILE A 233 -2.89 -0.21 2.28
C ILE A 233 -4.29 -0.36 2.86
N VAL A 234 -4.69 -1.60 3.13
CA VAL A 234 -5.99 -1.95 3.72
C VAL A 234 -6.24 -1.15 5.00
N THR A 235 -7.21 -0.23 4.93
CA THR A 235 -7.47 0.79 5.96
C THR A 235 -8.96 0.90 6.27
N LYS A 236 -9.32 1.13 7.54
CA LYS A 236 -10.71 1.34 7.97
C LYS A 236 -10.83 2.49 8.97
N VAL A 237 -11.91 3.26 8.87
CA VAL A 237 -12.28 4.30 9.84
C VAL A 237 -13.24 3.74 10.89
N PHE A 238 -12.94 3.99 12.16
CA PHE A 238 -13.75 3.67 13.33
C PHE A 238 -14.23 4.99 13.94
N ASN A 239 -15.45 5.40 13.59
CA ASN A 239 -16.02 6.67 14.02
C ASN A 239 -16.83 6.50 15.31
N LEU A 240 -16.39 7.12 16.41
CA LEU A 240 -17.04 6.95 17.72
C LEU A 240 -18.48 7.49 17.76
N GLY A 241 -18.84 8.37 16.82
CA GLY A 241 -20.23 8.79 16.65
C GLY A 241 -21.13 7.65 16.19
N ASP A 242 -20.65 6.74 15.34
CA ASP A 242 -21.41 5.58 14.88
C ASP A 242 -21.66 4.60 16.02
N TYR A 243 -20.64 4.30 16.83
CA TYR A 243 -20.77 3.48 18.04
C TYR A 243 -21.79 4.08 19.02
N ARG A 244 -21.68 5.38 19.28
CA ARG A 244 -22.64 6.08 20.16
C ARG A 244 -24.08 5.90 19.67
N ARG A 245 -24.34 6.13 18.38
CA ARG A 245 -25.69 6.01 17.79
C ARG A 245 -26.19 4.57 17.75
N LEU A 246 -25.30 3.60 17.54
CA LEU A 246 -25.66 2.19 17.43
C LEU A 246 -26.04 1.60 18.78
N TYR A 247 -25.24 1.86 19.83
CA TYR A 247 -25.40 1.24 21.14
C TYR A 247 -26.23 2.08 22.12
N PHE A 248 -26.34 3.40 21.92
CA PHE A 248 -27.00 4.32 22.85
C PHE A 248 -27.92 5.29 22.08
N LYS A 249 -29.07 4.79 21.61
CA LYS A 249 -29.98 5.55 20.73
C LYS A 249 -30.65 6.74 21.43
N GLU A 250 -31.17 6.54 22.64
CA GLU A 250 -31.96 7.55 23.34
C GLU A 250 -31.06 8.63 23.96
N HIS A 251 -31.34 9.90 23.64
CA HIS A 251 -30.70 11.09 24.24
C HIS A 251 -29.18 11.29 23.99
N SER A 252 -28.50 10.47 23.20
CA SER A 252 -27.05 10.61 22.96
C SER A 252 -26.65 11.63 21.88
N SER A 253 -27.62 12.22 21.18
CA SER A 253 -27.36 13.16 20.07
C SER A 253 -27.31 14.63 20.48
N PHE A 254 -27.98 15.01 21.56
CA PHE A 254 -28.09 16.40 22.02
C PHE A 254 -26.87 16.87 22.81
N SER A 255 -26.69 18.19 22.90
CA SER A 255 -25.53 18.81 23.57
C SER A 255 -25.35 18.38 25.03
N ASP A 256 -26.43 18.16 25.78
CA ASP A 256 -26.39 17.75 27.19
C ASP A 256 -25.66 16.41 27.41
N PHE A 257 -25.71 15.49 26.45
CA PHE A 257 -24.94 14.26 26.48
C PHE A 257 -23.42 14.52 26.51
N PHE A 258 -22.99 15.63 25.92
CA PHE A 258 -21.57 15.99 25.85
C PHE A 258 -21.11 16.83 27.03
N ASP A 259 -22.00 17.17 27.97
CA ASP A 259 -21.60 17.87 29.18
C ASP A 259 -20.59 17.03 29.97
N THR A 260 -19.51 17.66 30.42
CA THR A 260 -18.39 16.98 31.07
C THR A 260 -18.62 16.80 32.56
N LYS A 261 -19.71 17.37 33.10
CA LYS A 261 -20.13 17.21 34.49
C LYS A 261 -21.08 16.03 34.72
N ASN A 262 -21.65 15.45 33.67
CA ASN A 262 -22.61 14.36 33.78
C ASN A 262 -21.87 13.00 33.80
N ALA A 263 -21.81 12.37 34.98
CA ALA A 263 -21.09 11.10 35.17
C ALA A 263 -21.64 9.95 34.30
N ASP A 264 -22.96 9.89 34.12
CA ASP A 264 -23.60 8.85 33.31
C ASP A 264 -23.18 8.97 31.84
N THR A 265 -23.13 10.19 31.30
CA THR A 265 -22.72 10.41 29.91
C THR A 265 -21.23 10.22 29.70
N ILE A 266 -20.39 10.47 30.71
CA ILE A 266 -18.96 10.12 30.68
C ILE A 266 -18.78 8.60 30.59
N SER A 267 -19.51 7.84 31.39
CA SER A 267 -19.47 6.38 31.38
C SER A 267 -19.87 5.82 30.01
N VAL A 268 -20.98 6.31 29.43
CA VAL A 268 -21.42 5.90 28.09
C VAL A 268 -20.39 6.24 27.01
N ARG A 269 -19.78 7.44 27.06
CA ARG A 269 -18.70 7.83 26.13
C ARG A 269 -17.48 6.92 26.26
N GLN A 270 -17.14 6.49 27.48
CA GLN A 270 -16.06 5.54 27.71
C GLN A 270 -16.38 4.17 27.11
N GLN A 271 -17.58 3.63 27.36
CA GLN A 271 -18.02 2.35 26.79
C GLN A 271 -18.00 2.37 25.24
N CYS A 272 -18.42 3.48 24.62
CA CYS A 272 -18.31 3.65 23.17
C CYS A 272 -16.85 3.59 22.68
N ALA A 273 -15.94 4.22 23.42
CA ALA A 273 -14.52 4.19 23.08
C ALA A 273 -13.93 2.78 23.26
N ASP A 274 -14.31 2.06 24.32
CA ASP A 274 -13.83 0.71 24.60
C ASP A 274 -14.30 -0.29 23.54
N LEU A 275 -15.57 -0.22 23.12
CA LEU A 275 -16.10 -1.02 22.00
C LEU A 275 -15.36 -0.74 20.69
N ALA A 276 -15.15 0.53 20.38
CA ALA A 276 -14.43 0.92 19.16
C ALA A 276 -12.96 0.48 19.20
N LEU A 277 -12.31 0.51 20.37
CA LEU A 277 -10.94 0.03 20.54
C LEU A 277 -10.82 -1.48 20.38
N ALA A 278 -11.75 -2.25 20.96
CA ALA A 278 -11.78 -3.70 20.78
C ALA A 278 -11.91 -4.08 19.29
N ASP A 279 -12.79 -3.38 18.56
CA ASP A 279 -12.94 -3.56 17.11
C ASP A 279 -11.70 -3.13 16.31
N VAL A 280 -10.98 -2.09 16.73
CA VAL A 280 -9.70 -1.70 16.14
C VAL A 280 -8.66 -2.80 16.32
N CYS A 281 -8.50 -3.34 17.53
CA CYS A 281 -7.51 -4.38 17.80
C CYS A 281 -7.81 -5.65 16.99
N ARG A 282 -9.07 -6.12 17.04
CA ARG A 282 -9.52 -7.26 16.24
C ARG A 282 -9.25 -7.08 14.74
N TYR A 283 -9.55 -5.90 14.20
CA TYR A 283 -9.31 -5.60 12.80
C TYR A 283 -7.82 -5.60 12.39
N LEU A 284 -6.92 -5.23 13.30
CA LEU A 284 -5.48 -5.19 13.02
C LEU A 284 -4.74 -6.50 13.33
N GLU A 285 -5.28 -7.33 14.22
CA GLU A 285 -4.66 -8.59 14.67
C GLU A 285 -5.25 -9.83 13.98
N GLU A 286 -6.56 -9.87 13.79
CA GLU A 286 -7.28 -11.05 13.30
C GLU A 286 -7.71 -10.88 11.82
N ASP A 287 -8.07 -9.66 11.41
CA ASP A 287 -8.44 -9.37 10.01
C ASP A 287 -7.21 -8.98 9.17
N THR A 288 -7.43 -8.58 7.90
CA THR A 288 -6.37 -8.15 6.98
C THR A 288 -5.99 -6.66 7.12
N GLY A 289 -6.25 -6.05 8.28
CA GLY A 289 -6.11 -4.60 8.49
C GLY A 289 -4.66 -4.16 8.64
N HIS A 290 -4.22 -3.17 7.86
CA HIS A 290 -2.90 -2.56 8.02
C HIS A 290 -2.95 -1.25 8.81
N VAL A 291 -4.03 -0.48 8.64
CA VAL A 291 -4.21 0.83 9.28
C VAL A 291 -5.63 1.00 9.81
N ALA A 292 -5.77 1.35 11.08
CA ALA A 292 -7.06 1.76 11.66
C ALA A 292 -7.07 3.25 11.93
N ILE A 293 -8.12 3.96 11.53
CA ILE A 293 -8.32 5.39 11.83
C ILE A 293 -9.38 5.53 12.92
N PHE A 294 -8.97 5.89 14.12
CA PHE A 294 -9.85 6.12 15.27
C PHE A 294 -10.34 7.57 15.26
N ASP A 295 -11.54 7.79 14.72
CA ASP A 295 -12.13 9.12 14.52
C ASP A 295 -13.01 9.56 15.69
N ALA A 296 -12.45 10.45 16.52
CA ALA A 296 -13.14 11.14 17.61
C ALA A 296 -12.48 12.50 17.91
N THR A 297 -12.94 13.21 18.93
CA THR A 297 -12.32 14.49 19.35
C THR A 297 -10.99 14.31 20.07
N ASN A 298 -10.86 13.24 20.86
CA ASN A 298 -9.66 12.86 21.62
C ASN A 298 -8.97 14.07 22.29
N SER A 299 -9.80 14.93 22.88
CA SER A 299 -9.47 16.32 23.19
C SER A 299 -8.59 16.52 24.42
N THR A 300 -8.44 15.52 25.29
CA THR A 300 -7.66 15.61 26.53
C THR A 300 -6.38 14.79 26.46
N ARG A 301 -5.33 15.23 27.17
CA ARG A 301 -4.08 14.45 27.31
C ARG A 301 -4.30 13.12 28.00
N HIS A 302 -5.18 13.09 29.01
CA HIS A 302 -5.57 11.84 29.68
C HIS A 302 -6.14 10.81 28.68
N ARG A 303 -7.06 11.23 27.79
CA ARG A 303 -7.60 10.35 26.75
C ARG A 303 -6.50 9.85 25.80
N ARG A 304 -5.58 10.70 25.38
CA ARG A 304 -4.47 10.31 24.49
C ARG A 304 -3.47 9.38 25.18
N SER A 305 -3.22 9.59 26.47
CA SER A 305 -2.40 8.69 27.30
C SER A 305 -3.05 7.32 27.43
N PHE A 306 -4.35 7.26 27.72
CA PHE A 306 -5.11 6.02 27.74
C PHE A 306 -5.03 5.26 26.40
N LEU A 307 -5.25 5.97 25.29
CA LEU A 307 -5.15 5.38 23.94
C LEU A 307 -3.74 4.84 23.64
N ARG A 308 -2.69 5.54 24.06
CA ARG A 308 -1.32 5.04 23.94
C ARG A 308 -1.12 3.76 24.72
N SER A 309 -1.58 3.70 25.97
CA SER A 309 -1.41 2.49 26.78
C SER A 309 -2.15 1.29 26.21
N CYS A 310 -3.36 1.47 25.70
CA CYS A 310 -4.06 0.40 24.98
C CYS A 310 -3.32 0.02 23.69
N LEU A 311 -3.12 0.96 22.77
CA LEU A 311 -2.70 0.63 21.40
C LEU A 311 -1.21 0.30 21.26
N VAL A 312 -0.35 0.95 22.05
CA VAL A 312 1.10 0.79 21.97
C VAL A 312 1.58 -0.19 23.04
N ASP A 313 1.25 0.05 24.32
CA ASP A 313 1.85 -0.72 25.41
C ASP A 313 1.28 -2.16 25.47
N GLN A 314 -0.01 -2.36 25.16
CA GLN A 314 -0.64 -3.69 25.17
C GLN A 314 -0.55 -4.41 23.83
N HIS A 315 -0.77 -3.71 22.71
CA HIS A 315 -0.87 -4.31 21.38
C HIS A 315 0.32 -4.06 20.44
N MET A 316 1.31 -3.24 20.85
CA MET A 316 2.51 -2.93 20.06
C MET A 316 2.22 -2.31 18.68
N PHE A 317 1.05 -1.70 18.48
CA PHE A 317 0.75 -0.97 17.25
C PHE A 317 1.53 0.33 17.17
N ARG A 318 1.74 0.80 15.94
CA ARG A 318 2.35 2.12 15.72
C ARG A 318 1.28 3.20 15.78
N LEU A 319 1.41 4.12 16.74
CA LEU A 319 0.45 5.20 16.95
C LEU A 319 0.87 6.50 16.24
N LEU A 320 -0.10 7.16 15.58
CA LEU A 320 0.03 8.50 15.02
C LEU A 320 -1.19 9.35 15.40
N PHE A 321 -0.99 10.52 15.99
CA PHE A 321 -2.08 11.47 16.17
C PHE A 321 -2.17 12.46 15.00
N VAL A 322 -3.38 12.73 14.51
CA VAL A 322 -3.62 13.75 13.48
C VAL A 322 -4.63 14.76 14.01
N GLU A 323 -4.14 15.95 14.34
CA GLU A 323 -4.94 17.04 14.88
C GLU A 323 -5.34 18.02 13.80
N SER A 324 -6.65 18.28 13.68
CA SER A 324 -7.19 19.33 12.81
C SER A 324 -7.59 20.54 13.63
N VAL A 325 -6.84 21.63 13.45
CA VAL A 325 -7.02 22.93 14.11
C VAL A 325 -7.52 23.94 13.08
N CYS A 326 -8.66 24.56 13.33
CA CYS A 326 -9.21 25.61 12.48
C CYS A 326 -10.05 26.54 13.35
N ASP A 327 -9.63 27.80 13.47
CA ASP A 327 -10.33 28.81 14.27
C ASP A 327 -11.08 29.83 13.42
N ASP A 328 -10.99 29.72 12.09
CA ASP A 328 -11.78 30.49 11.14
C ASP A 328 -13.29 30.28 11.36
N PRO A 329 -14.04 31.32 11.80
CA PRO A 329 -15.46 31.18 12.07
C PRO A 329 -16.29 30.83 10.84
N THR A 330 -15.91 31.32 9.66
CA THR A 330 -16.62 31.07 8.40
C THR A 330 -16.52 29.60 8.02
N ILE A 331 -15.32 29.02 8.07
CA ILE A 331 -15.11 27.60 7.75
C ILE A 331 -15.85 26.70 8.75
N VAL A 332 -15.84 27.08 10.04
CA VAL A 332 -16.56 26.34 11.08
C VAL A 332 -18.06 26.39 10.84
N ASP A 333 -18.61 27.57 10.53
CA ASP A 333 -20.04 27.75 10.28
C ASP A 333 -20.51 26.94 9.07
N THR A 334 -19.78 27.03 7.95
CA THR A 334 -20.06 26.23 6.73
C THR A 334 -20.04 24.73 7.03
N ASN A 335 -19.03 24.24 7.75
CA ASN A 335 -18.96 22.83 8.14
C ASN A 335 -20.13 22.40 9.03
N ILE A 336 -20.63 23.29 9.90
CA ILE A 336 -21.81 23.01 10.73
C ILE A 336 -23.05 22.91 9.84
N GLN A 337 -23.30 23.92 9.00
CA GLN A 337 -24.49 24.01 8.16
C GLN A 337 -24.56 22.88 7.12
N ASP A 338 -23.46 22.62 6.41
CA ASP A 338 -23.46 21.69 5.28
C ASP A 338 -23.39 20.22 5.73
N VAL A 339 -22.67 19.94 6.82
CA VAL A 339 -22.30 18.57 7.19
C VAL A 339 -22.91 18.13 8.53
N LYS A 340 -22.98 19.00 9.54
CA LYS A 340 -23.36 18.61 10.90
C LYS A 340 -24.86 18.71 11.16
N VAL A 341 -25.50 19.77 10.67
CA VAL A 341 -26.97 19.90 10.74
C VAL A 341 -27.65 18.78 9.95
N ASN A 342 -27.04 18.31 8.85
CA ASN A 342 -27.55 17.18 8.05
C ASN A 342 -27.02 15.81 8.53
N SER A 343 -26.37 15.74 9.70
CA SER A 343 -25.80 14.48 10.19
C SER A 343 -26.84 13.57 10.84
N PRO A 344 -26.55 12.26 11.02
CA PRO A 344 -27.46 11.35 11.70
C PRO A 344 -27.87 11.77 13.12
N ASP A 345 -27.11 12.66 13.75
CA ASP A 345 -27.42 13.18 15.09
C ASP A 345 -28.68 14.07 15.10
N TYR A 346 -28.99 14.73 13.97
CA TYR A 346 -30.10 15.69 13.83
C TYR A 346 -31.11 15.26 12.76
N LYS A 347 -31.10 13.97 12.36
CA LYS A 347 -31.93 13.45 11.25
C LYS A 347 -33.43 13.77 11.41
N ASP A 348 -33.94 13.72 12.64
CA ASP A 348 -35.36 13.90 12.96
C ASP A 348 -35.70 15.34 13.40
N ILE A 349 -34.73 16.27 13.33
CA ILE A 349 -34.92 17.67 13.72
C ILE A 349 -35.16 18.50 12.46
N ALA A 350 -36.40 18.96 12.28
CA ALA A 350 -36.79 19.78 11.14
C ALA A 350 -36.20 21.21 11.20
N ASP A 351 -36.06 21.76 12.41
CA ASP A 351 -35.50 23.10 12.61
C ASP A 351 -33.96 23.07 12.56
N LYS A 352 -33.43 23.51 11.42
CA LYS A 352 -31.98 23.60 11.18
C LYS A 352 -31.28 24.60 12.11
N GLU A 353 -31.96 25.65 12.55
CA GLU A 353 -31.37 26.63 13.49
C GLU A 353 -31.29 26.05 14.90
N MET A 354 -32.31 25.30 15.34
CA MET A 354 -32.24 24.54 16.59
C MET A 354 -31.07 23.54 16.57
N ALA A 355 -30.92 22.78 15.49
CA ALA A 355 -29.82 21.83 15.32
C ALA A 355 -28.45 22.53 15.34
N LYS A 356 -28.32 23.68 14.67
CA LYS A 356 -27.10 24.51 14.68
C LYS A 356 -26.75 24.98 16.08
N ASN A 357 -27.73 25.52 16.81
CA ASN A 357 -27.53 26.03 18.18
C ASN A 357 -27.15 24.93 19.17
N ASP A 358 -27.79 23.76 19.11
CA ASP A 358 -27.40 22.60 19.91
C ASP A 358 -25.97 22.14 19.58
N PHE A 359 -25.60 22.09 18.29
CA PHE A 359 -24.24 21.71 17.90
C PHE A 359 -23.18 22.72 18.38
N LEU A 360 -23.50 24.01 18.40
CA LEU A 360 -22.62 25.04 18.98
C LEU A 360 -22.40 24.83 20.48
N LYS A 361 -23.46 24.49 21.24
CA LYS A 361 -23.33 24.11 22.66
C LYS A 361 -22.43 22.89 22.83
N ARG A 362 -22.58 21.87 21.98
CA ARG A 362 -21.70 20.70 21.96
C ARG A 362 -20.23 21.07 21.74
N ILE A 363 -19.93 21.99 20.83
CA ILE A 363 -18.56 22.50 20.63
C ILE A 363 -18.04 23.15 21.93
N GLU A 364 -18.88 23.93 22.60
CA GLU A 364 -18.50 24.63 23.83
C GLU A 364 -18.18 23.67 24.99
N HIS A 365 -18.92 22.57 25.14
CA HIS A 365 -18.57 21.53 26.11
C HIS A 365 -17.17 20.93 25.86
N TYR A 366 -16.83 20.61 24.60
CA TYR A 366 -15.50 20.11 24.27
C TYR A 366 -14.41 21.18 24.42
N ARG A 367 -14.71 22.45 24.12
CA ARG A 367 -13.75 23.55 24.19
C ARG A 367 -13.20 23.75 25.61
N LYS A 368 -14.05 23.61 26.63
CA LYS A 368 -13.68 23.79 28.05
C LYS A 368 -12.55 22.87 28.53
N GLU A 369 -12.45 21.66 27.97
CA GLU A 369 -11.44 20.67 28.36
C GLU A 369 -10.40 20.40 27.27
N TYR A 370 -10.45 21.14 26.16
CA TYR A 370 -9.59 20.88 25.03
C TYR A 370 -8.13 21.22 25.35
N GLN A 371 -7.29 20.20 25.26
CA GLN A 371 -5.85 20.25 25.45
C GLN A 371 -5.18 19.88 24.12
N PRO A 372 -4.84 20.87 23.28
CA PRO A 372 -4.23 20.61 21.97
C PRO A 372 -2.92 19.81 22.10
N LEU A 373 -2.50 19.12 21.03
CA LEU A 373 -1.16 18.54 20.99
C LEU A 373 -0.11 19.65 21.02
N ASP A 374 0.91 19.50 21.85
CA ASP A 374 1.93 20.52 22.04
C ASP A 374 3.32 19.86 22.15
N PRO A 375 4.29 20.17 21.26
CA PRO A 375 5.62 19.59 21.30
C PRO A 375 6.35 19.75 22.64
N SER A 376 6.02 20.77 23.44
CA SER A 376 6.67 21.01 24.74
C SER A 376 6.31 19.98 25.81
N VAL A 377 5.11 19.38 25.73
CA VAL A 377 4.59 18.45 26.75
C VAL A 377 4.20 17.09 26.18
N ASP A 378 3.93 17.01 24.88
CA ASP A 378 3.62 15.79 24.12
C ASP A 378 4.85 15.34 23.29
N SER A 379 6.06 15.67 23.74
CA SER A 379 7.32 15.61 22.97
C SER A 379 7.72 14.23 22.44
N ASP A 380 7.24 13.16 23.07
CA ASP A 380 7.53 11.77 22.75
C ASP A 380 6.46 11.12 21.84
N LEU A 381 5.36 11.82 21.55
CA LEU A 381 4.31 11.34 20.66
C LEU A 381 4.66 11.60 19.18
N SER A 382 4.22 10.70 18.30
CA SER A 382 4.18 10.93 16.84
C SER A 382 2.89 11.66 16.50
N PHE A 383 2.98 12.87 15.93
CA PHE A 383 1.78 13.60 15.54
C PHE A 383 1.94 14.59 14.40
N ILE A 384 0.82 14.89 13.75
CA ILE A 384 0.65 15.91 12.72
C ILE A 384 -0.41 16.89 13.18
N LYS A 385 -0.10 18.19 13.20
CA LYS A 385 -1.10 19.26 13.35
C LYS A 385 -1.33 19.94 12.01
N ILE A 386 -2.59 20.04 11.62
CA ILE A 386 -3.04 20.72 10.41
C ILE A 386 -3.74 22.00 10.86
N TYR A 387 -3.22 23.16 10.49
CA TYR A 387 -3.76 24.47 10.88
C TYR A 387 -4.50 25.12 9.72
N ASP A 388 -5.65 25.73 10.04
CA ASP A 388 -6.47 26.56 9.15
C ASP A 388 -6.67 25.91 7.79
N VAL A 389 -7.00 24.62 7.86
CA VAL A 389 -7.26 23.74 6.74
C VAL A 389 -6.11 23.58 5.75
N GLY A 390 -4.92 23.31 6.30
CA GLY A 390 -3.73 22.97 5.52
C GLY A 390 -2.87 24.17 5.14
N LYS A 391 -3.15 25.37 5.68
CA LYS A 391 -2.27 26.52 5.50
C LYS A 391 -0.91 26.34 6.20
N ARG A 392 -0.88 25.60 7.30
CA ARG A 392 0.36 25.27 8.02
C ARG A 392 0.28 23.86 8.60
N PHE A 393 1.43 23.20 8.65
CA PHE A 393 1.60 21.89 9.25
C PHE A 393 2.68 21.93 10.33
N LEU A 394 2.49 21.14 11.39
CA LEU A 394 3.55 20.76 12.33
C LEU A 394 3.61 19.24 12.35
N VAL A 395 4.80 18.70 12.14
CA VAL A 395 5.04 17.26 12.02
C VAL A 395 6.10 16.83 13.05
N GLN A 396 5.72 15.94 13.96
CA GLN A 396 6.56 15.50 15.09
C GLN A 396 6.73 13.98 15.10
N ASN A 397 7.97 13.53 15.30
CA ASN A 397 8.36 12.12 15.49
C ASN A 397 7.74 11.13 14.49
N ILE A 398 7.71 11.47 13.19
CA ILE A 398 7.17 10.58 12.17
C ILE A 398 8.10 9.40 11.89
N VAL A 399 7.55 8.19 11.89
CA VAL A 399 8.31 6.94 11.74
C VAL A 399 7.72 6.03 10.67
N GLY A 400 8.57 5.65 9.72
CA GLY A 400 8.30 4.61 8.73
C GLY A 400 7.40 5.05 7.58
N HIS A 401 7.24 4.14 6.62
CA HIS A 401 6.64 4.41 5.32
C HIS A 401 5.20 4.95 5.41
N VAL A 402 4.34 4.28 6.17
CA VAL A 402 2.91 4.64 6.29
C VAL A 402 2.74 6.06 6.83
N GLN A 403 3.40 6.42 7.92
CA GLN A 403 3.29 7.76 8.49
C GLN A 403 3.86 8.85 7.57
N SER A 404 4.99 8.59 6.89
CA SER A 404 5.52 9.53 5.89
C SER A 404 4.56 9.75 4.71
N ARG A 405 3.87 8.71 4.23
CA ARG A 405 2.83 8.85 3.20
C ARG A 405 1.63 9.63 3.71
N ILE A 406 1.21 9.41 4.96
CA ILE A 406 0.13 10.17 5.59
C ILE A 406 0.48 11.65 5.60
N VAL A 407 1.70 12.04 6.02
CA VAL A 407 2.16 13.43 5.95
C VAL A 407 2.05 13.97 4.53
N TYR A 408 2.61 13.24 3.56
CA TYR A 408 2.61 13.65 2.16
C TYR A 408 1.18 13.85 1.62
N PHE A 409 0.27 12.92 1.88
CA PHE A 409 -1.13 13.05 1.48
C PHE A 409 -1.83 14.23 2.14
N LEU A 410 -1.70 14.36 3.47
CA LEU A 410 -2.35 15.42 4.25
C LEU A 410 -1.87 16.82 3.84
N MET A 411 -0.64 16.96 3.34
CA MET A 411 -0.13 18.22 2.81
C MET A 411 -0.73 18.62 1.46
N ASN A 412 -1.34 17.68 0.72
CA ASN A 412 -1.87 17.91 -0.62
C ASN A 412 -3.41 17.94 -0.69
N ILE A 413 -4.12 17.65 0.41
CA ILE A 413 -5.59 17.65 0.38
C ILE A 413 -6.18 19.06 0.33
N HIS A 414 -7.05 19.30 -0.65
CA HIS A 414 -7.84 20.52 -0.79
C HIS A 414 -9.28 20.33 -0.27
N ILE A 415 -9.85 21.38 0.32
CA ILE A 415 -11.21 21.36 0.90
C ILE A 415 -12.25 22.21 0.18
N LEU A 416 -11.86 23.15 -0.68
CA LEU A 416 -12.86 24.00 -1.34
C LEU A 416 -13.68 23.16 -2.34
N PRO A 417 -14.96 23.50 -2.53
CA PRO A 417 -15.77 22.93 -3.59
C PRO A 417 -15.11 23.14 -4.95
N ARG A 418 -15.05 22.10 -5.77
CA ARG A 418 -14.45 22.14 -7.11
C ARG A 418 -15.06 21.10 -8.03
N SER A 419 -14.82 21.24 -9.33
CA SER A 419 -15.15 20.23 -10.33
C SER A 419 -13.90 19.61 -10.93
N ILE A 420 -13.82 18.28 -10.91
CA ILE A 420 -12.81 17.50 -11.64
C ILE A 420 -13.51 16.88 -12.84
N PHE A 421 -13.09 17.25 -14.04
CA PHE A 421 -13.62 16.70 -15.27
C PHE A 421 -12.67 15.64 -15.80
N LEU A 422 -13.20 14.46 -16.12
CA LEU A 422 -12.44 13.37 -16.71
C LEU A 422 -13.05 13.06 -18.07
N THR A 423 -12.21 12.93 -19.09
CA THR A 423 -12.67 12.46 -20.38
C THR A 423 -11.60 11.66 -21.09
N ARG A 424 -12.05 10.68 -21.87
CA ARG A 424 -11.15 10.05 -22.84
C ARG A 424 -10.86 11.05 -23.94
N HIS A 425 -9.71 10.90 -24.59
CA HIS A 425 -9.53 11.47 -25.92
C HIS A 425 -10.72 11.12 -26.85
N GLY A 426 -10.93 11.91 -27.90
CA GLY A 426 -11.86 11.54 -28.97
C GLY A 426 -11.54 10.16 -29.55
N GLU A 427 -12.51 9.55 -30.22
CA GLU A 427 -12.31 8.27 -30.91
C GLU A 427 -11.04 8.33 -31.78
N SER A 428 -10.15 7.36 -31.59
CA SER A 428 -8.92 7.25 -32.38
C SER A 428 -9.05 6.21 -33.48
N GLU A 429 -8.15 6.27 -34.47
CA GLU A 429 -8.08 5.26 -35.53
C GLU A 429 -7.93 3.84 -34.97
N PHE A 430 -7.13 3.64 -33.91
CA PHE A 430 -7.00 2.33 -33.26
C PHE A 430 -8.25 1.91 -32.49
N ASN A 431 -9.03 2.84 -31.94
CA ASN A 431 -10.33 2.47 -31.37
C ASN A 431 -11.26 1.94 -32.46
N ARG A 432 -11.35 2.65 -33.60
CA ARG A 432 -12.16 2.24 -34.75
C ARG A 432 -11.75 0.86 -35.30
N MET A 433 -10.45 0.57 -35.27
CA MET A 433 -9.89 -0.73 -35.69
C MET A 433 -9.94 -1.81 -34.58
N GLY A 434 -10.37 -1.49 -33.36
CA GLY A 434 -10.38 -2.42 -32.22
C GLY A 434 -9.00 -2.85 -31.72
N ARG A 435 -7.95 -2.04 -31.96
CA ARG A 435 -6.56 -2.31 -31.57
C ARG A 435 -6.24 -1.76 -30.16
N LEU A 436 -5.42 -2.51 -29.43
CA LEU A 436 -4.95 -2.16 -28.09
C LEU A 436 -3.79 -1.15 -28.14
N GLY A 437 -3.78 -0.22 -27.19
CA GLY A 437 -2.67 0.71 -26.99
C GLY A 437 -2.37 1.60 -28.19
N GLY A 438 -1.09 1.70 -28.53
CA GLY A 438 -0.53 2.43 -29.66
C GLY A 438 -0.52 3.95 -29.46
N ASP A 439 -0.16 4.65 -30.54
CA ASP A 439 -0.13 6.11 -30.58
C ASP A 439 -0.77 6.67 -31.86
N SER A 440 -1.93 6.13 -32.23
CA SER A 440 -2.67 6.60 -33.41
C SER A 440 -3.29 7.99 -33.21
N PRO A 441 -3.50 8.76 -34.29
CA PRO A 441 -4.26 10.01 -34.24
C PRO A 441 -5.77 9.76 -34.02
N LEU A 442 -6.51 10.85 -33.83
CA LEU A 442 -7.97 10.88 -33.81
C LEU A 442 -8.57 10.46 -35.16
N SER A 443 -9.73 9.79 -35.11
CA SER A 443 -10.61 9.62 -36.25
C SER A 443 -11.36 10.91 -36.58
N GLN A 444 -12.09 10.94 -37.69
CA GLN A 444 -12.97 12.07 -38.01
C GLN A 444 -14.03 12.33 -36.91
N ARG A 445 -14.57 11.25 -36.32
CA ARG A 445 -15.54 11.35 -35.21
C ARG A 445 -14.85 11.87 -33.94
N GLY A 446 -13.62 11.44 -33.68
CA GLY A 446 -12.81 11.96 -32.58
C GLY A 446 -12.50 13.46 -32.71
N LEU A 447 -12.18 13.93 -33.92
CA LEU A 447 -11.99 15.36 -34.19
C LEU A 447 -13.29 16.17 -34.01
N LEU A 448 -14.42 15.62 -34.43
CA LEU A 448 -15.72 16.25 -34.20
C LEU A 448 -16.03 16.35 -32.70
N TYR A 449 -15.78 15.28 -31.94
CA TYR A 449 -15.91 15.31 -30.49
C TYR A 449 -15.02 16.37 -29.84
N ALA A 450 -13.74 16.44 -30.21
CA ALA A 450 -12.81 17.43 -29.66
C ALA A 450 -13.27 18.88 -29.90
N LYS A 451 -13.88 19.17 -31.06
CA LYS A 451 -14.51 20.48 -31.33
C LYS A 451 -15.69 20.74 -30.39
N ARG A 452 -16.62 19.80 -30.29
CA ARG A 452 -17.80 19.93 -29.42
C ARG A 452 -17.43 20.05 -27.95
N LEU A 453 -16.37 19.37 -27.53
CA LEU A 453 -15.80 19.47 -26.20
C LEU A 453 -15.31 20.91 -25.90
N SER A 454 -14.58 21.51 -26.85
CA SER A 454 -14.18 22.92 -26.76
C SER A 454 -15.40 23.84 -26.66
N ASP A 455 -16.39 23.67 -27.55
CA ASP A 455 -17.62 24.49 -27.54
C ASP A 455 -18.35 24.40 -26.19
N TYR A 456 -18.42 23.20 -25.61
CA TYR A 456 -19.01 22.98 -24.29
C TYR A 456 -18.27 23.76 -23.19
N PHE A 457 -16.95 23.64 -23.10
CA PHE A 457 -16.19 24.34 -22.06
C PHE A 457 -16.12 25.86 -22.27
N GLN A 458 -16.22 26.34 -23.52
CA GLN A 458 -16.40 27.77 -23.80
C GLN A 458 -17.78 28.28 -23.34
N GLY A 459 -18.83 27.47 -23.50
CA GLY A 459 -20.18 27.79 -23.04
C GLY A 459 -20.32 27.77 -21.52
N GLU A 460 -19.74 26.76 -20.85
CA GLU A 460 -19.77 26.64 -19.39
C GLU A 460 -18.94 27.69 -18.66
N GLN A 461 -17.93 28.27 -19.33
CA GLN A 461 -17.03 29.29 -18.76
C GLN A 461 -16.46 28.88 -17.39
N VAL A 462 -15.91 27.66 -17.32
CA VAL A 462 -15.34 27.13 -16.07
C VAL A 462 -14.16 28.02 -15.62
N PRO A 463 -14.21 28.62 -14.42
CA PRO A 463 -13.15 29.50 -13.93
C PRO A 463 -11.83 28.75 -13.77
N ASP A 464 -10.74 29.38 -14.23
CA ASP A 464 -9.37 28.87 -14.12
C ASP A 464 -9.20 27.42 -14.58
N LEU A 465 -9.86 27.03 -15.67
CA LEU A 465 -9.85 25.66 -16.18
C LEU A 465 -8.44 25.22 -16.59
N ARG A 466 -7.90 24.26 -15.83
CA ARG A 466 -6.61 23.62 -16.10
C ARG A 466 -6.83 22.38 -16.94
N VAL A 467 -6.09 22.20 -18.03
CA VAL A 467 -6.23 21.00 -18.88
C VAL A 467 -4.96 20.17 -18.80
N TRP A 468 -5.11 18.91 -18.42
CA TRP A 468 -4.05 17.91 -18.46
C TRP A 468 -4.37 16.86 -19.48
N SER A 469 -3.37 16.42 -20.22
CA SER A 469 -3.54 15.35 -21.18
C SER A 469 -2.39 14.37 -21.10
N SER A 470 -2.61 13.15 -21.58
CA SER A 470 -1.50 12.24 -21.87
C SER A 470 -0.63 12.77 -23.01
N GLN A 471 0.52 12.14 -23.23
CA GLN A 471 1.43 12.51 -24.32
C GLN A 471 1.06 11.84 -25.65
N LYS A 472 0.07 10.94 -25.64
CA LYS A 472 -0.37 10.24 -26.87
C LYS A 472 -1.07 11.20 -27.81
N ILE A 473 -0.78 11.09 -29.11
CA ILE A 473 -1.23 11.99 -30.18
C ILE A 473 -2.74 12.24 -30.09
N ARG A 474 -3.56 11.19 -29.95
CA ARG A 474 -5.02 11.31 -29.81
C ARG A 474 -5.49 12.18 -28.64
N ALA A 475 -4.82 12.10 -27.49
CA ALA A 475 -5.14 12.93 -26.33
C ALA A 475 -4.67 14.36 -26.51
N VAL A 476 -3.44 14.54 -27.02
CA VAL A 476 -2.88 15.86 -27.36
C VAL A 476 -3.76 16.58 -28.39
N GLN A 477 -4.20 15.91 -29.45
CA GLN A 477 -5.11 16.47 -30.46
C GLN A 477 -6.47 16.87 -29.88
N THR A 478 -6.98 16.10 -28.92
CA THR A 478 -8.22 16.45 -28.22
C THR A 478 -8.02 17.68 -27.34
N ALA A 479 -6.93 17.70 -26.55
CA ALA A 479 -6.59 18.80 -25.67
C ALA A 479 -6.25 20.10 -26.40
N PHE A 480 -5.61 20.00 -27.57
CA PHE A 480 -5.20 21.16 -28.38
C PHE A 480 -6.36 22.10 -28.72
N LEU A 481 -7.55 21.56 -29.00
CA LEU A 481 -8.73 22.37 -29.33
C LEU A 481 -9.32 23.11 -28.11
N LEU A 482 -8.94 22.73 -26.89
CA LEU A 482 -9.38 23.41 -25.66
C LEU A 482 -8.57 24.68 -25.35
N GLY A 483 -7.54 25.00 -26.15
CA GLY A 483 -6.71 26.19 -25.96
C GLY A 483 -7.47 27.50 -25.70
N PRO A 484 -8.59 27.79 -26.38
CA PRO A 484 -9.35 29.02 -26.14
C PRO A 484 -10.07 29.10 -24.78
N CYS A 485 -10.36 27.97 -24.11
CA CYS A 485 -11.06 27.94 -22.82
C CYS A 485 -10.18 27.46 -21.66
N ALA A 486 -8.97 26.97 -21.93
CA ALA A 486 -8.02 26.53 -20.93
C ALA A 486 -7.10 27.67 -20.49
N THR A 487 -6.86 27.80 -19.19
CA THR A 487 -5.81 28.70 -18.65
C THR A 487 -4.43 28.19 -19.07
N TYR A 488 -4.26 26.87 -19.08
CA TYR A 488 -3.05 26.20 -19.58
C TYR A 488 -3.37 24.75 -19.98
N ILE A 489 -2.52 24.21 -20.85
CA ILE A 489 -2.54 22.79 -21.24
C ILE A 489 -1.18 22.18 -20.90
N GLU A 490 -1.19 21.07 -20.15
CA GLU A 490 0.00 20.30 -19.81
C GLU A 490 -0.11 18.85 -20.33
N HIS A 491 1.03 18.27 -20.69
CA HIS A 491 1.13 16.91 -21.24
C HIS A 491 1.94 16.00 -20.31
N TRP A 492 1.28 15.05 -19.65
CA TRP A 492 1.83 14.24 -18.59
C TRP A 492 1.98 12.80 -19.03
N LYS A 493 3.21 12.28 -19.04
CA LYS A 493 3.48 10.86 -19.32
C LYS A 493 2.76 9.91 -18.35
N ALA A 494 2.56 10.34 -17.10
CA ALA A 494 1.82 9.56 -16.10
C ALA A 494 0.34 9.33 -16.49
N LEU A 495 -0.20 10.10 -17.44
CA LEU A 495 -1.54 9.94 -17.98
C LEU A 495 -1.60 9.07 -19.26
N ASP A 496 -0.47 8.55 -19.75
CA ASP A 496 -0.45 7.64 -20.90
C ASP A 496 -1.20 6.34 -20.60
N GLU A 497 -1.83 5.77 -21.64
CA GLU A 497 -2.59 4.52 -21.54
C GLU A 497 -1.72 3.41 -20.96
N ILE A 498 -2.36 2.44 -20.31
CA ILE A 498 -1.69 1.22 -19.86
C ILE A 498 -0.88 0.59 -21.01
N ASP A 499 0.40 0.31 -20.77
CA ASP A 499 1.26 -0.33 -21.76
C ASP A 499 0.89 -1.81 -21.90
N ALA A 500 0.38 -2.19 -23.07
CA ALA A 500 -0.04 -3.56 -23.36
C ALA A 500 1.14 -4.48 -23.75
N GLY A 501 2.38 -3.98 -23.74
CA GLY A 501 3.60 -4.75 -23.99
C GLY A 501 3.56 -5.48 -25.33
N ILE A 502 3.75 -6.80 -25.31
CA ILE A 502 3.71 -7.64 -26.54
C ILE A 502 2.35 -7.64 -27.26
N CYS A 503 1.29 -7.16 -26.61
CA CYS A 503 -0.06 -7.05 -27.17
C CYS A 503 -0.35 -5.67 -27.79
N GLU A 504 0.60 -4.74 -27.75
CA GLU A 504 0.47 -3.40 -28.37
C GLU A 504 0.12 -3.49 -29.86
N GLY A 505 -0.83 -2.66 -30.29
CA GLY A 505 -1.29 -2.59 -31.67
C GLY A 505 -2.12 -3.79 -32.13
N LEU A 506 -2.35 -4.82 -31.32
CA LEU A 506 -3.16 -5.98 -31.69
C LEU A 506 -4.64 -5.78 -31.35
N THR A 507 -5.52 -6.38 -32.15
CA THR A 507 -6.93 -6.56 -31.80
C THR A 507 -7.09 -7.69 -30.79
N TYR A 508 -8.22 -7.73 -30.07
CA TYR A 508 -8.49 -8.83 -29.14
C TYR A 508 -8.51 -10.22 -29.79
N ALA A 509 -8.97 -10.31 -31.04
CA ALA A 509 -8.94 -11.55 -31.81
C ALA A 509 -7.49 -11.99 -32.10
N GLU A 510 -6.64 -11.06 -32.55
CA GLU A 510 -5.22 -11.31 -32.78
C GLU A 510 -4.47 -11.68 -31.48
N VAL A 511 -4.83 -11.09 -30.33
CA VAL A 511 -4.25 -11.46 -29.02
C VAL A 511 -4.66 -12.88 -28.61
N LEU A 512 -5.95 -13.23 -28.77
CA LEU A 512 -6.43 -14.57 -28.46
C LEU A 512 -5.76 -15.63 -29.33
N GLU A 513 -5.54 -15.33 -30.60
CA GLU A 513 -4.86 -16.22 -31.55
C GLU A 513 -3.37 -16.38 -31.23
N ARG A 514 -2.65 -15.27 -30.99
CA ARG A 514 -1.18 -15.29 -30.81
C ARG A 514 -0.74 -15.64 -29.39
N TYR A 515 -1.50 -15.23 -28.39
CA TYR A 515 -1.14 -15.36 -26.97
C TYR A 515 -2.36 -15.82 -26.13
N PRO A 516 -2.93 -17.00 -26.40
CA PRO A 516 -4.16 -17.48 -25.73
C PRO A 516 -4.02 -17.59 -24.21
N GLU A 517 -2.85 -18.02 -23.71
CA GLU A 517 -2.56 -18.09 -22.27
C GLU A 517 -2.62 -16.70 -21.62
N GLN A 518 -1.98 -15.70 -22.25
CA GLN A 518 -1.98 -14.31 -21.77
C GLN A 518 -3.39 -13.72 -21.77
N PHE A 519 -4.18 -14.02 -22.81
CA PHE A 519 -5.59 -13.63 -22.88
C PHE A 519 -6.39 -14.20 -21.70
N HIS A 520 -6.19 -15.48 -21.38
CA HIS A 520 -6.90 -16.15 -20.30
C HIS A 520 -6.47 -15.66 -18.90
N LEU A 521 -5.16 -15.53 -18.65
CA LEU A 521 -4.63 -15.03 -17.38
C LEU A 521 -5.17 -13.62 -17.07
N ARG A 522 -5.25 -12.75 -18.08
CA ARG A 522 -5.83 -11.42 -17.96
C ARG A 522 -7.31 -11.43 -17.59
N ASP A 523 -8.08 -12.38 -18.12
CA ASP A 523 -9.51 -12.49 -17.85
C ASP A 523 -9.80 -13.07 -16.44
N GLN A 524 -8.88 -13.85 -15.86
CA GLN A 524 -8.97 -14.36 -14.48
C GLN A 524 -8.76 -13.27 -13.42
N ASP A 525 -7.65 -12.53 -13.49
CA ASP A 525 -7.32 -11.45 -12.55
C ASP A 525 -6.75 -10.24 -13.28
N LYS A 526 -7.65 -9.46 -13.86
CA LYS A 526 -7.30 -8.28 -14.67
C LYS A 526 -6.54 -7.20 -13.90
N PHE A 527 -6.66 -7.13 -12.58
CA PHE A 527 -5.99 -6.10 -11.79
C PHE A 527 -4.50 -6.42 -11.63
N HIS A 528 -4.20 -7.66 -11.21
CA HIS A 528 -2.82 -8.12 -10.96
C HIS A 528 -2.12 -8.65 -12.21
N TYR A 529 -2.85 -9.01 -13.27
CA TYR A 529 -2.26 -9.41 -14.54
C TYR A 529 -1.41 -8.28 -15.12
N ARG A 530 -0.14 -8.59 -15.36
CA ARG A 530 0.82 -7.71 -16.01
C ARG A 530 1.08 -8.21 -17.41
N TYR A 531 0.90 -7.35 -18.42
CA TYR A 531 1.30 -7.72 -19.79
C TYR A 531 2.81 -7.99 -19.83
N PRO A 532 3.27 -9.05 -20.52
CA PRO A 532 4.69 -9.25 -20.76
C PRO A 532 5.30 -8.02 -21.45
N SER A 533 6.39 -7.50 -20.89
CA SER A 533 7.03 -6.24 -21.30
C SER A 533 6.17 -4.99 -21.19
N GLY A 534 5.06 -5.03 -20.44
CA GLY A 534 4.15 -3.91 -20.22
C GLY A 534 3.80 -3.71 -18.74
N GLU A 535 2.58 -3.23 -18.50
CA GLU A 535 2.07 -2.82 -17.19
C GLU A 535 0.86 -3.68 -16.75
N SER A 536 0.62 -3.74 -15.44
CA SER A 536 -0.67 -4.14 -14.84
C SER A 536 -1.50 -2.91 -14.44
N TYR A 537 -2.75 -3.11 -13.99
CA TYR A 537 -3.49 -2.02 -13.34
C TYR A 537 -2.83 -1.61 -12.02
N GLU A 538 -2.18 -2.54 -11.32
CA GLU A 538 -1.40 -2.25 -10.12
C GLU A 538 -0.20 -1.33 -10.41
N ASP A 539 0.57 -1.61 -11.49
CA ASP A 539 1.65 -0.73 -11.97
C ASP A 539 1.10 0.66 -12.32
N LEU A 540 -0.06 0.69 -12.99
CA LEU A 540 -0.74 1.93 -13.37
C LEU A 540 -1.18 2.75 -12.16
N VAL A 541 -1.70 2.12 -11.10
CA VAL A 541 -2.05 2.79 -9.83
C VAL A 541 -0.82 3.47 -9.23
N ALA A 542 0.31 2.77 -9.15
CA ALA A 542 1.57 3.35 -8.65
C ALA A 542 2.05 4.52 -9.53
N ARG A 543 1.89 4.42 -10.85
CA ARG A 543 2.27 5.48 -11.80
C ARG A 543 1.38 6.72 -11.72
N VAL A 544 0.07 6.53 -11.48
CA VAL A 544 -0.94 7.60 -11.47
C VAL A 544 -1.07 8.26 -10.10
N GLU A 545 -0.46 7.71 -9.04
CA GLU A 545 -0.49 8.32 -7.70
C GLU A 545 -0.10 9.81 -7.68
N PRO A 546 0.99 10.26 -8.32
CA PRO A 546 1.33 11.68 -8.35
C PRO A 546 0.24 12.55 -9.00
N VAL A 547 -0.51 12.00 -9.96
CA VAL A 547 -1.69 12.67 -10.56
C VAL A 547 -2.80 12.81 -9.52
N ILE A 548 -3.08 11.77 -8.73
CA ILE A 548 -4.07 11.84 -7.64
C ILE A 548 -3.69 12.93 -6.64
N MET A 549 -2.41 13.02 -6.26
CA MET A 549 -1.95 14.05 -5.32
C MET A 549 -2.19 15.44 -5.88
N GLU A 550 -1.89 15.65 -7.17
CA GLU A 550 -2.13 16.95 -7.79
C GLU A 550 -3.63 17.22 -7.96
N LEU A 551 -4.45 16.25 -8.37
CA LEU A 551 -5.92 16.41 -8.42
C LEU A 551 -6.53 16.71 -7.05
N GLU A 552 -5.93 16.20 -5.97
CA GLU A 552 -6.35 16.54 -4.61
C GLU A 552 -6.01 17.96 -4.21
N ARG A 553 -5.01 18.59 -4.83
CA ARG A 553 -4.52 19.95 -4.55
C ARG A 553 -5.16 21.01 -5.44
N GLN A 554 -5.53 20.64 -6.65
CA GLN A 554 -6.05 21.53 -7.69
C GLN A 554 -7.52 21.86 -7.50
N GLU A 555 -7.95 22.96 -8.13
CA GLU A 555 -9.36 23.37 -8.27
C GLU A 555 -9.98 22.76 -9.54
N ASN A 556 -10.51 23.59 -10.45
CA ASN A 556 -11.14 23.12 -11.68
C ASN A 556 -10.10 22.57 -12.66
N VAL A 557 -10.21 21.28 -12.98
CA VAL A 557 -9.26 20.59 -13.86
C VAL A 557 -9.99 19.63 -14.79
N LEU A 558 -9.59 19.60 -16.06
CA LEU A 558 -10.01 18.64 -17.06
C LEU A 558 -8.84 17.73 -17.42
N VAL A 559 -9.04 16.42 -17.23
CA VAL A 559 -8.07 15.39 -17.61
C VAL A 559 -8.52 14.67 -18.87
N VAL A 560 -7.73 14.79 -19.94
CA VAL A 560 -7.91 14.12 -21.23
C VAL A 560 -6.95 12.93 -21.32
N ALA A 561 -7.45 11.73 -21.04
CA ALA A 561 -6.60 10.53 -20.96
C ALA A 561 -7.26 9.33 -21.65
N HIS A 562 -7.06 8.14 -21.09
CA HIS A 562 -7.40 6.88 -21.73
C HIS A 562 -8.22 5.97 -20.81
N GLN A 563 -8.64 4.80 -21.32
CA GLN A 563 -9.62 3.98 -20.64
C GLN A 563 -9.09 3.45 -19.30
N ALA A 564 -7.88 2.87 -19.27
CA ALA A 564 -7.36 2.29 -18.03
C ALA A 564 -7.00 3.37 -17.01
N VAL A 565 -6.38 4.46 -17.46
CA VAL A 565 -5.99 5.60 -16.61
C VAL A 565 -7.21 6.21 -15.92
N LEU A 566 -8.26 6.52 -16.68
CA LEU A 566 -9.46 7.14 -16.13
C LEU A 566 -10.23 6.19 -15.21
N ARG A 567 -10.14 4.88 -15.42
CA ARG A 567 -10.67 3.89 -14.46
C ARG A 567 -9.94 3.97 -13.12
N CYS A 568 -8.62 4.08 -13.12
CA CYS A 568 -7.85 4.26 -11.88
C CYS A 568 -8.21 5.56 -11.17
N LEU A 569 -8.35 6.67 -11.90
CA LEU A 569 -8.77 7.97 -11.35
C LEU A 569 -10.20 7.92 -10.80
N LEU A 570 -11.14 7.35 -11.55
CA LEU A 570 -12.53 7.22 -11.11
C LEU A 570 -12.65 6.32 -9.90
N ALA A 571 -11.91 5.21 -9.86
CA ALA A 571 -11.91 4.31 -8.71
C ALA A 571 -11.45 5.03 -7.44
N TYR A 572 -10.45 5.90 -7.54
CA TYR A 572 -10.04 6.74 -6.42
C TYR A 572 -11.17 7.64 -5.93
N PHE A 573 -11.77 8.47 -6.81
CA PHE A 573 -12.77 9.45 -6.36
C PHE A 573 -14.10 8.83 -5.91
N LEU A 574 -14.47 7.71 -6.52
CA LEU A 574 -15.70 6.97 -6.23
C LEU A 574 -15.53 5.89 -5.15
N ASP A 575 -14.35 5.79 -4.53
CA ASP A 575 -14.03 4.83 -3.47
C ASP A 575 -14.32 3.37 -3.89
N LYS A 576 -13.84 3.00 -5.08
CA LYS A 576 -13.98 1.67 -5.67
C LYS A 576 -12.72 0.85 -5.45
N ASP A 577 -12.91 -0.42 -5.11
CA ASP A 577 -11.80 -1.32 -4.85
C ASP A 577 -11.10 -1.78 -6.15
N TRP A 578 -9.99 -2.47 -5.99
CA TRP A 578 -9.19 -3.01 -7.09
C TRP A 578 -9.93 -4.08 -7.92
N LYS A 579 -10.98 -4.72 -7.38
CA LYS A 579 -11.78 -5.72 -8.11
C LYS A 579 -12.74 -5.05 -9.08
N GLU A 580 -13.31 -3.90 -8.70
CA GLU A 580 -14.20 -3.10 -9.54
C GLU A 580 -13.43 -2.22 -10.54
N MET A 581 -12.27 -1.67 -10.14
CA MET A 581 -11.51 -0.67 -10.89
C MET A 581 -11.29 -1.02 -12.39
N PRO A 582 -10.78 -2.21 -12.77
CA PRO A 582 -10.55 -2.57 -14.17
C PRO A 582 -11.82 -2.70 -15.04
N TYR A 583 -13.00 -2.56 -14.44
CA TYR A 583 -14.30 -2.73 -15.06
C TYR A 583 -15.20 -1.50 -14.94
N LEU A 584 -14.72 -0.38 -14.39
CA LEU A 584 -15.47 0.86 -14.43
C LEU A 584 -15.72 1.31 -15.88
N ARG A 585 -16.94 1.78 -16.16
CA ARG A 585 -17.34 2.25 -17.49
C ARG A 585 -16.84 3.68 -17.70
N VAL A 586 -16.06 3.86 -18.76
CA VAL A 586 -15.54 5.17 -19.20
C VAL A 586 -15.76 5.26 -20.71
N PRO A 587 -16.98 5.63 -21.15
CA PRO A 587 -17.32 5.67 -22.56
C PRO A 587 -16.53 6.76 -23.31
N LEU A 588 -16.32 6.57 -24.61
CA LEU A 588 -15.83 7.63 -25.48
C LEU A 588 -16.87 8.75 -25.60
N HIS A 589 -16.39 9.94 -25.97
CA HIS A 589 -17.21 11.12 -26.26
C HIS A 589 -18.15 11.53 -25.11
N THR A 590 -17.71 11.30 -23.88
CA THR A 590 -18.44 11.60 -22.66
C THR A 590 -17.49 12.25 -21.66
N VAL A 591 -17.93 13.33 -21.03
CA VAL A 591 -17.22 13.95 -19.90
C VAL A 591 -17.84 13.43 -18.60
N VAL A 592 -17.00 12.96 -17.69
CA VAL A 592 -17.37 12.64 -16.33
C VAL A 592 -17.05 13.84 -15.46
N LYS A 593 -18.07 14.52 -14.93
CA LYS A 593 -17.92 15.61 -13.98
C LYS A 593 -17.99 15.03 -12.56
N LEU A 594 -16.90 15.15 -11.84
CA LEU A 594 -16.78 14.75 -10.44
C LEU A 594 -16.85 16.00 -9.55
N THR A 595 -17.72 15.98 -8.55
CA THR A 595 -17.79 17.00 -7.50
C THR A 595 -17.52 16.34 -6.16
N PRO A 596 -16.28 16.45 -5.62
CA PRO A 596 -15.96 15.94 -4.29
C PRO A 596 -16.86 16.58 -3.22
N VAL A 597 -17.43 15.76 -2.34
CA VAL A 597 -18.29 16.18 -1.22
C VAL A 597 -17.78 15.57 0.08
N ALA A 598 -18.34 16.00 1.22
CA ALA A 598 -17.84 15.61 2.55
C ALA A 598 -17.80 14.07 2.79
N TYR A 599 -18.72 13.32 2.17
CA TYR A 599 -18.88 11.88 2.36
C TYR A 599 -18.68 11.04 1.09
N GLY A 600 -18.11 11.61 0.03
CA GLY A 600 -17.93 10.89 -1.23
C GLY A 600 -17.64 11.82 -2.40
N CYS A 601 -18.12 11.44 -3.58
CA CYS A 601 -18.01 12.26 -4.79
C CYS A 601 -19.28 12.10 -5.62
N LYS A 602 -19.91 13.22 -6.00
CA LYS A 602 -20.99 13.20 -6.99
C LYS A 602 -20.38 12.99 -8.37
N MET A 603 -21.05 12.21 -9.22
CA MET A 603 -20.66 11.95 -10.60
C MET A 603 -21.82 12.28 -11.53
N ASP A 604 -21.58 13.18 -12.49
CA ASP A 604 -22.49 13.49 -13.58
C ASP A 604 -21.82 13.08 -14.91
N LEU A 605 -22.59 12.50 -15.84
CA LEU A 605 -22.12 12.11 -17.17
C LEU A 605 -22.69 13.04 -18.22
N ILE A 606 -21.82 13.71 -18.96
CA ILE A 606 -22.18 14.63 -20.04
C ILE A 606 -21.79 13.96 -21.36
N LYS A 607 -22.78 13.32 -22.01
CA LYS A 607 -22.60 12.63 -23.29
C LYS A 607 -22.78 13.59 -24.43
N PHE A 608 -21.86 13.57 -25.39
CA PHE A 608 -21.91 14.41 -26.58
C PHE A 608 -22.59 13.66 -27.72
N ASP A 609 -23.34 14.41 -28.54
CA ASP A 609 -24.00 13.88 -29.75
C ASP A 609 -22.99 13.71 -30.90
N VAL A 610 -22.07 12.75 -30.70
CA VAL A 610 -21.05 12.30 -31.64
C VAL A 610 -20.87 10.80 -31.46
N GLU A 611 -21.22 10.00 -32.47
CA GLU A 611 -21.04 8.55 -32.42
C GLU A 611 -19.60 8.13 -32.14
N ALA A 612 -19.42 7.04 -31.41
CA ALA A 612 -18.14 6.38 -31.17
C ALA A 612 -18.34 4.87 -31.00
N VAL A 613 -17.30 4.10 -31.28
CA VAL A 613 -17.26 2.67 -30.92
C VAL A 613 -17.32 2.47 -29.39
N ASP A 614 -17.97 1.38 -28.96
CA ASP A 614 -17.83 0.92 -27.57
C ASP A 614 -16.59 0.01 -27.46
N THR A 615 -15.71 0.35 -26.52
CA THR A 615 -14.46 -0.38 -26.23
C THR A 615 -14.48 -1.03 -24.85
N HIS A 616 -15.62 -0.97 -24.17
CA HIS A 616 -15.82 -1.63 -22.89
C HIS A 616 -15.88 -3.15 -23.06
N ARG A 617 -15.23 -3.88 -22.15
CA ARG A 617 -15.42 -5.31 -21.94
C ARG A 617 -15.84 -5.52 -20.50
N ASP A 618 -17.01 -6.12 -20.31
CA ASP A 618 -17.53 -6.48 -18.99
C ASP A 618 -16.63 -7.55 -18.34
N ARG A 619 -16.78 -7.72 -17.02
CA ARG A 619 -16.06 -8.77 -16.29
C ARG A 619 -16.51 -10.15 -16.80
N PRO A 620 -15.59 -11.05 -17.18
CA PRO A 620 -15.96 -12.40 -17.57
C PRO A 620 -16.65 -13.12 -16.40
N ASN A 621 -17.72 -13.87 -16.70
CA ASN A 621 -18.29 -14.85 -15.78
C ASN A 621 -17.33 -16.05 -15.71
N VAL A 622 -16.21 -15.91 -15.01
CA VAL A 622 -15.38 -17.08 -14.70
C VAL A 622 -16.10 -17.87 -13.62
N CYS A 623 -16.90 -18.86 -14.02
CA CYS A 623 -17.27 -19.94 -13.11
C CYS A 623 -15.96 -20.60 -12.68
N ILE A 624 -15.44 -20.26 -11.50
CA ILE A 624 -14.40 -21.06 -10.86
C ILE A 624 -15.05 -22.46 -10.73
N PRO A 625 -14.52 -23.50 -11.38
CA PRO A 625 -15.04 -24.85 -11.17
C PRO A 625 -14.81 -25.16 -9.69
N THR A 626 -15.86 -25.10 -8.89
CA THR A 626 -15.87 -25.68 -7.54
C THR A 626 -15.47 -27.12 -7.76
N SER A 627 -14.26 -27.47 -7.30
CA SER A 627 -13.63 -28.79 -7.33
C SER A 627 -14.64 -29.92 -7.58
N GLN A 628 -14.92 -30.22 -8.85
CA GLN A 628 -15.65 -31.43 -9.17
C GLN A 628 -14.65 -32.56 -8.94
N ASN A 629 -14.98 -33.40 -7.97
CA ASN A 629 -14.37 -34.69 -7.71
C ASN A 629 -13.84 -35.33 -9.00
N ASN A 630 -12.53 -35.29 -9.21
CA ASN A 630 -11.85 -36.20 -10.11
C ASN A 630 -11.78 -37.58 -9.45
N GLY A 631 -12.95 -38.17 -9.17
CA GLY A 631 -13.13 -39.59 -9.02
C GLY A 631 -13.54 -40.11 -10.39
N GLY A 632 -12.57 -40.56 -11.20
CA GLY A 632 -12.88 -41.10 -12.52
C GLY A 632 -11.77 -40.95 -13.55
N LEU A 633 -10.53 -41.30 -13.22
CA LEU A 633 -9.53 -41.66 -14.23
C LEU A 633 -8.57 -42.73 -13.72
N ALA A 634 -9.14 -43.77 -13.09
CA ALA A 634 -8.43 -45.02 -12.75
C ALA A 634 -8.99 -46.25 -13.49
N GLU A 635 -9.89 -46.05 -14.47
CA GLU A 635 -10.27 -47.11 -15.41
C GLU A 635 -9.88 -46.67 -16.82
N LYS A 636 -8.97 -47.43 -17.43
CA LYS A 636 -8.28 -47.23 -18.72
C LYS A 636 -6.98 -46.42 -18.65
N LEU A 637 -6.00 -46.96 -17.93
CA LEU A 637 -4.70 -47.38 -18.48
C LEU A 637 -3.92 -48.19 -17.44
#